data_AF-A0A7X9FSX2-F1
#
_entry.id   AF-A0A7X9FSX2-F1
#
_cell.length_a   1.000
_cell.length_b   1.000
_cell.length_c   1.000
_cell.angle_alpha   90.00
_cell.angle_beta   90.00
_cell.angle_gamma   90.00
#
_symmetry.space_group_name_H-M   'P 1'
#
loop_
_entity.id
_entity.type
_entity.pdbx_description
1 polymer ?
#
loop_
_entity_poly.entity_id
_entity_poly.type
_entity_poly.pdbx_seq_one_letter_code
_entity_poly.pdbx_strand_id
1 'polypeptide(L)'
;MVRKSSYNAENIEVLEGLEPVRRRPGMYIGGTEGPAGLHHLLREILDNSIDEVMNGYADKILVTLHKDAESITVEDNGRGIPVDIHPKFKKPALELILTTLHAGGKFGDTNYASAGGLHGVGASVVNALSESMEVCVLRDGYEWSQSFSRGKVTSKLVKGKSVNKTGTKVFFSPDPDIFRNRKFSVDRIEKLLKEKAFLNKGLSIQFFDEGSASKKTFCFDEGLRAYILSVLEDKGEKPLADEVFSLERANGLKVETAFCWTESTHERIYSYVNGIHTSQGGSHEDGFRNGLSKAVRNYISVHNLLPKGVKLSGEDIREGLVAVISVNIPGAVSQLQFQGQTKDRLNNPEVQPPVDALMRSFENFLNSKPTAASQIIERILLAAKARSAARTASQNVSRKVSLSHRLNLPGKLADCSSTRPDKCELFIVEGDSAGGSAKQGRDRKTQAVLPLRGKILNAIASSQVKLGENKELSDLVSALGCGYGDSLKLEKLRYGKIIILTDADADGMHIGSLLMAFFFRYMKQLINTGHLYLGMSPLYRVRLGSGSHEKTFWVYSEAEKERLLKENAKKSKVYVTRFKGLGEMNPSTLWDTTLNPKTRNLLRIQIENEDEAKQMFENLLGKDSNERYQLIQENAHRLDVDL
;
A
#
# COMPACT_ATOMS: atom_id res chain seq x y z
N MET A 1 21.32 16.21 37.04
CA MET A 1 22.29 15.08 36.93
C MET A 1 21.58 13.90 36.30
N VAL A 2 21.93 13.53 35.08
CA VAL A 2 21.43 12.30 34.45
C VAL A 2 22.11 11.13 35.18
N ARG A 3 21.34 10.21 35.76
CA ARG A 3 21.90 9.00 36.38
C ARG A 3 22.72 8.27 35.31
N LYS A 4 24.03 8.11 35.54
CA LYS A 4 24.88 7.24 34.73
C LYS A 4 24.38 5.81 34.93
N SER A 5 23.56 5.34 33.98
CA SER A 5 23.27 3.91 33.83
C SER A 5 24.55 3.24 33.35
N SER A 6 25.12 2.34 34.16
CA SER A 6 26.25 1.53 33.76
C SER A 6 25.76 0.48 32.76
N TYR A 7 25.99 0.70 31.47
CA TYR A 7 25.73 -0.29 30.43
C TYR A 7 26.77 -1.41 30.53
N ASN A 8 26.39 -2.54 31.13
CA ASN A 8 27.22 -3.73 31.31
C ASN A 8 26.64 -4.93 30.52
N ALA A 9 27.35 -6.07 30.55
CA ALA A 9 26.91 -7.27 29.84
C ALA A 9 25.55 -7.81 30.33
N GLU A 10 25.17 -7.55 31.59
CA GLU A 10 23.87 -7.96 32.16
C GLU A 10 22.70 -7.16 31.57
N ASN A 11 22.97 -6.02 30.90
CA ASN A 11 21.96 -5.26 30.16
C ASN A 11 21.75 -5.78 28.73
N ILE A 12 22.49 -6.80 28.29
CA ILE A 12 22.27 -7.46 27.00
C ILE A 12 21.22 -8.55 27.20
N GLU A 13 20.00 -8.28 26.73
CA GLU A 13 18.89 -9.22 26.78
C GLU A 13 18.86 -10.07 25.50
N VAL A 14 19.01 -11.38 25.63
CA VAL A 14 18.88 -12.34 24.53
C VAL A 14 17.49 -12.95 24.58
N LEU A 15 16.72 -12.76 23.51
CA LEU A 15 15.38 -13.29 23.37
C LEU A 15 15.43 -14.66 22.68
N GLU A 16 14.93 -15.71 23.35
CA GLU A 16 14.96 -17.08 22.83
C GLU A 16 13.60 -17.51 22.24
N GLY A 17 13.63 -18.47 21.31
CA GLY A 17 12.43 -19.05 20.70
C GLY A 17 11.58 -18.02 19.93
N LEU A 18 10.31 -17.88 20.33
CA LEU A 18 9.33 -16.99 19.69
C LEU A 18 9.10 -15.67 20.43
N GLU A 19 9.82 -15.42 21.52
CA GLU A 19 9.75 -14.15 22.25
C GLU A 19 10.12 -12.91 21.41
N PRO A 20 11.11 -12.96 20.49
CA PRO A 20 11.40 -11.83 19.61
C PRO A 20 10.19 -11.40 18.76
N VAL A 21 9.41 -12.38 18.29
CA VAL A 21 8.22 -12.13 17.46
C VAL A 21 7.15 -11.40 18.25
N ARG A 22 6.89 -11.82 19.51
CA ARG A 22 5.89 -11.18 20.38
C ARG A 22 6.31 -9.80 20.85
N ARG A 23 7.61 -9.56 21.08
CA ARG A 23 8.13 -8.24 21.48
C ARG A 23 8.10 -7.24 20.33
N ARG A 24 8.32 -7.69 19.09
CA ARG A 24 8.37 -6.84 17.89
C ARG A 24 7.56 -7.43 16.73
N PRO A 25 6.22 -7.57 16.89
CA PRO A 25 5.36 -8.15 15.86
C PRO A 25 5.40 -7.38 14.54
N GLY A 26 5.59 -6.06 14.63
CA GLY A 26 5.80 -5.12 13.53
C GLY A 26 6.75 -5.60 12.42
N MET A 27 7.85 -6.26 12.83
CA MET A 27 8.89 -6.70 11.91
C MET A 27 8.53 -7.95 11.10
N TYR A 28 7.55 -8.74 11.57
CA TYR A 28 7.20 -10.04 10.97
C TYR A 28 5.92 -9.96 10.15
N ILE A 29 4.90 -9.26 10.66
CA ILE A 29 3.56 -9.21 10.04
C ILE A 29 3.16 -7.82 9.55
N GLY A 30 4.02 -6.81 9.74
CA GLY A 30 3.67 -5.41 9.53
C GLY A 30 2.90 -4.83 10.73
N GLY A 31 2.07 -3.81 10.51
CA GLY A 31 1.38 -3.09 11.59
C GLY A 31 0.37 -3.94 12.39
N THR A 32 0.35 -3.78 13.71
CA THR A 32 -0.59 -4.46 14.62
C THR A 32 -1.83 -3.62 14.98
N GLU A 33 -1.84 -2.34 14.60
CA GLU A 33 -2.95 -1.42 14.89
C GLU A 33 -4.08 -1.48 13.85
N GLY A 34 -3.80 -2.01 12.66
CA GLY A 34 -4.74 -2.10 11.54
C GLY A 34 -5.12 -3.54 11.18
N PRO A 35 -6.18 -3.73 10.35
CA PRO A 35 -6.64 -5.06 9.95
C PRO A 35 -5.62 -5.80 9.07
N ALA A 36 -4.64 -5.11 8.48
CA ALA A 36 -3.66 -5.70 7.57
C ALA A 36 -2.82 -6.79 8.26
N GLY A 37 -2.25 -6.53 9.43
CA GLY A 37 -1.45 -7.52 10.17
C GLY A 37 -2.27 -8.73 10.62
N LEU A 38 -3.56 -8.52 10.92
CA LEU A 38 -4.48 -9.60 11.27
C LEU A 38 -4.71 -10.56 10.09
N HIS A 39 -5.03 -10.01 8.91
CA HIS A 39 -5.25 -10.81 7.69
C HIS A 39 -3.95 -11.43 7.16
N HIS A 40 -2.80 -10.85 7.51
CA HIS A 40 -1.49 -11.45 7.23
C HIS A 40 -1.35 -12.82 7.93
N LEU A 41 -1.86 -12.98 9.15
CA LEU A 41 -1.83 -14.28 9.84
C LEU A 41 -2.57 -15.36 9.06
N LEU A 42 -3.78 -15.03 8.58
CA LEU A 42 -4.56 -15.91 7.71
C LEU A 42 -3.79 -16.23 6.42
N ARG A 43 -3.20 -15.21 5.79
CA ARG A 43 -2.42 -15.37 4.56
C ARG A 43 -1.28 -16.37 4.74
N GLU A 44 -0.53 -16.30 5.84
CA GLU A 44 0.60 -17.22 6.08
C GLU A 44 0.14 -18.68 6.26
N ILE A 45 -1.00 -18.93 6.91
CA ILE A 45 -1.54 -20.29 7.03
C ILE A 45 -2.07 -20.77 5.67
N LEU A 46 -2.84 -19.92 4.98
CA LEU A 46 -3.40 -20.23 3.66
C LEU A 46 -2.29 -20.51 2.62
N ASP A 47 -1.21 -19.73 2.63
CA ASP A 47 -0.09 -19.91 1.70
C ASP A 47 0.59 -21.28 1.88
N ASN A 48 0.63 -21.83 3.10
CA ASN A 48 1.13 -23.18 3.32
C ASN A 48 0.22 -24.24 2.69
N SER A 49 -1.10 -24.07 2.78
CA SER A 49 -2.06 -24.95 2.11
C SER A 49 -1.99 -24.81 0.58
N ILE A 50 -1.80 -23.58 0.06
CA ILE A 50 -1.60 -23.34 -1.38
C ILE A 50 -0.30 -23.97 -1.89
N ASP A 51 0.77 -23.99 -1.10
CA ASP A 51 2.00 -24.70 -1.48
C ASP A 51 1.73 -26.22 -1.69
N GLU A 52 0.83 -26.85 -0.93
CA GLU A 52 0.42 -28.25 -1.20
C GLU A 52 -0.36 -28.38 -2.52
N VAL A 53 -1.19 -27.39 -2.86
CA VAL A 53 -1.93 -27.33 -4.14
C VAL A 53 -0.97 -27.16 -5.31
N MET A 54 -0.02 -26.23 -5.22
CA MET A 54 0.95 -25.95 -6.27
C MET A 54 1.83 -27.15 -6.61
N ASN A 55 2.05 -28.05 -5.65
CA ASN A 55 2.80 -29.28 -5.83
C ASN A 55 1.91 -30.49 -6.19
N GLY A 56 0.61 -30.27 -6.39
CA GLY A 56 -0.35 -31.28 -6.87
C GLY A 56 -0.85 -32.25 -5.80
N TYR A 57 -0.68 -31.93 -4.52
CA TYR A 57 -1.10 -32.81 -3.42
C TYR A 57 -2.45 -32.42 -2.81
N ALA A 58 -2.91 -31.19 -3.02
CA ALA A 58 -4.20 -30.71 -2.55
C ALA A 58 -5.03 -30.13 -3.70
N ASP A 59 -6.34 -30.26 -3.63
CA ASP A 59 -7.31 -29.68 -4.59
C ASP A 59 -8.44 -28.92 -3.89
N LYS A 60 -8.54 -29.01 -2.56
CA LYS A 60 -9.61 -28.43 -1.74
C LYS A 60 -9.04 -27.74 -0.51
N ILE A 61 -9.49 -26.52 -0.27
CA ILE A 61 -9.22 -25.75 0.94
C ILE A 61 -10.54 -25.25 1.51
N LEU A 62 -10.75 -25.42 2.81
CA LEU A 62 -11.88 -24.88 3.54
C LEU A 62 -11.37 -23.83 4.54
N VAL A 63 -11.93 -22.62 4.45
CA VAL A 63 -11.67 -21.53 5.39
C VAL A 63 -12.96 -21.22 6.12
N THR A 64 -12.93 -21.32 7.45
CA THR A 64 -14.08 -21.04 8.31
C THR A 64 -13.78 -19.83 9.18
N LEU A 65 -14.62 -18.79 9.07
CA LEU A 65 -14.68 -17.70 10.03
C LEU A 65 -15.72 -18.06 11.09
N HIS A 66 -15.28 -18.14 12.34
CA HIS A 66 -16.15 -18.56 13.44
C HIS A 66 -17.12 -17.44 13.87
N LYS A 67 -18.12 -17.81 14.67
CA LYS A 67 -19.19 -16.88 15.13
C LYS A 67 -18.70 -15.63 15.86
N ASP A 68 -17.50 -15.69 16.45
CA ASP A 68 -16.88 -14.56 17.13
C ASP A 68 -16.33 -13.50 16.15
N ALA A 69 -16.17 -13.86 14.87
CA ALA A 69 -15.45 -13.10 13.84
C ALA A 69 -13.99 -12.76 14.20
N GLU A 70 -13.43 -13.44 15.21
CA GLU A 70 -12.09 -13.22 15.74
C GLU A 70 -11.21 -14.47 15.60
N SER A 71 -11.79 -15.64 15.35
CA SER A 71 -11.04 -16.88 15.14
C SER A 71 -11.30 -17.48 13.76
N ILE A 72 -10.26 -18.13 13.20
CA ILE A 72 -10.30 -18.73 11.88
C ILE A 72 -9.76 -20.16 11.93
N THR A 73 -10.40 -21.03 11.15
CA THR A 73 -9.89 -22.35 10.80
C THR A 73 -9.55 -22.42 9.31
N VAL A 74 -8.38 -22.94 8.96
CA VAL A 74 -7.99 -23.31 7.59
C VAL A 74 -7.77 -24.82 7.54
N GLU A 75 -8.43 -25.50 6.62
CA GLU A 75 -8.33 -26.94 6.40
C GLU A 75 -7.95 -27.23 4.94
N ASP A 76 -6.97 -28.08 4.72
CA ASP A 76 -6.55 -28.56 3.39
C ASP A 76 -6.57 -30.09 3.34
N ASN A 77 -6.66 -30.63 2.13
CA ASN A 77 -6.59 -32.07 1.87
C ASN A 77 -5.23 -32.52 1.33
N GLY A 78 -4.16 -31.80 1.66
CA GLY A 78 -2.80 -32.13 1.23
C GLY A 78 -2.21 -33.34 1.95
N ARG A 79 -0.87 -33.43 1.96
CA ARG A 79 -0.14 -34.57 2.57
C ARG A 79 -0.20 -34.60 4.11
N GLY A 80 -0.56 -33.48 4.74
CA GLY A 80 -0.46 -33.31 6.19
C GLY A 80 0.97 -33.00 6.65
N ILE A 81 1.10 -32.12 7.64
CA ILE A 81 2.39 -31.77 8.26
C ILE A 81 3.06 -33.04 8.86
N PRO A 82 4.39 -33.24 8.72
CA PRO A 82 5.08 -34.37 9.35
C PRO A 82 4.90 -34.40 10.87
N VAL A 83 4.56 -35.58 11.42
CA VAL A 83 4.31 -35.82 12.86
C VAL A 83 5.38 -36.67 13.53
N ASP A 84 6.26 -37.26 12.71
CA ASP A 84 7.40 -38.05 13.10
C ASP A 84 8.45 -37.25 13.90
N ILE A 85 9.21 -37.95 14.73
CA ILE A 85 10.19 -37.35 15.62
C ILE A 85 11.42 -36.93 14.79
N HIS A 86 11.75 -35.63 14.83
CA HIS A 86 12.89 -35.10 14.11
C HIS A 86 14.21 -35.72 14.64
N PRO A 87 15.11 -36.23 13.76
CA PRO A 87 16.27 -37.04 14.17
C PRO A 87 17.26 -36.29 15.07
N LYS A 88 17.47 -34.99 14.81
CA LYS A 88 18.37 -34.10 15.57
C LYS A 88 17.76 -33.55 16.87
N PHE A 89 16.57 -32.95 16.79
CA PHE A 89 15.94 -32.25 17.91
C PHE A 89 15.09 -33.15 18.83
N LYS A 90 14.86 -34.41 18.45
CA LYS A 90 14.12 -35.41 19.25
C LYS A 90 12.72 -34.96 19.69
N LYS A 91 12.10 -34.09 18.89
CA LYS A 91 10.73 -33.57 19.07
C LYS A 91 9.89 -33.88 17.82
N PRO A 92 8.55 -33.98 17.93
CA PRO A 92 7.69 -34.08 16.76
C PRO A 92 7.95 -32.94 15.77
N ALA A 93 8.00 -33.24 14.47
CA ALA A 93 8.24 -32.23 13.45
C ALA A 93 7.18 -31.11 13.47
N LEU A 94 5.90 -31.45 13.71
CA LEU A 94 4.81 -30.50 13.94
C LEU A 94 5.13 -29.47 15.04
N GLU A 95 5.60 -29.94 16.20
CA GLU A 95 6.00 -29.07 17.30
C GLU A 95 7.16 -28.17 16.88
N LEU A 96 8.16 -28.73 16.20
CA LEU A 96 9.37 -28.02 15.81
C LEU A 96 9.05 -26.84 14.87
N ILE A 97 8.24 -27.07 13.83
CA ILE A 97 7.90 -26.02 12.85
C ILE A 97 7.05 -24.89 13.42
N LEU A 98 6.26 -25.17 14.47
CA LEU A 98 5.38 -24.18 15.10
C LEU A 98 6.05 -23.43 16.25
N THR A 99 7.17 -23.92 16.78
CA THR A 99 7.86 -23.33 17.94
C THR A 99 9.23 -22.76 17.64
N THR A 100 9.78 -23.04 16.45
CA THR A 100 11.14 -22.65 16.06
C THR A 100 11.10 -21.80 14.79
N LEU A 101 11.70 -20.60 14.84
CA LEU A 101 11.89 -19.77 13.65
C LEU A 101 12.85 -20.47 12.67
N HIS A 102 12.60 -20.32 11.38
CA HIS A 102 13.42 -20.91 10.31
C HIS A 102 13.46 -22.45 10.35
N ALA A 103 12.36 -23.07 10.79
CA ALA A 103 12.17 -24.51 10.75
C ALA A 103 11.11 -24.87 9.70
N GLY A 104 11.47 -25.67 8.70
CA GLY A 104 10.54 -26.08 7.64
C GLY A 104 11.19 -26.98 6.59
N GLY A 105 10.37 -27.74 5.87
CA GLY A 105 10.82 -28.60 4.76
C GLY A 105 11.09 -27.85 3.45
N LYS A 106 10.95 -26.52 3.45
CA LYS A 106 11.00 -25.63 2.27
C LYS A 106 12.40 -25.11 1.95
N PHE A 107 13.43 -25.53 2.71
CA PHE A 107 14.83 -25.14 2.51
C PHE A 107 15.61 -26.10 1.61
N GLY A 108 15.03 -27.24 1.21
CA GLY A 108 15.65 -28.23 0.34
C GLY A 108 14.82 -28.50 -0.90
N ASP A 109 15.48 -28.76 -2.04
CA ASP A 109 14.86 -28.91 -3.36
C ASP A 109 14.01 -30.19 -3.55
N THR A 110 13.97 -31.08 -2.55
CA THR A 110 13.40 -32.44 -2.72
C THR A 110 11.91 -32.56 -2.40
N ASN A 111 11.36 -31.71 -1.53
CA ASN A 111 9.99 -31.91 -1.01
C ASN A 111 8.95 -30.94 -1.59
N TYR A 112 9.39 -29.79 -2.08
CA TYR A 112 8.59 -28.76 -2.74
C TYR A 112 9.32 -28.31 -4.00
N ALA A 113 8.75 -28.59 -5.17
CA ALA A 113 9.31 -28.13 -6.44
C ALA A 113 9.20 -26.60 -6.52
N SER A 114 8.05 -26.04 -6.14
CA SER A 114 7.78 -24.60 -6.05
C SER A 114 7.11 -24.29 -4.72
N ALA A 115 7.54 -23.23 -4.03
CA ALA A 115 6.92 -22.76 -2.79
C ALA A 115 7.02 -21.24 -2.68
N GLY A 116 5.96 -20.59 -2.17
CA GLY A 116 6.02 -19.16 -1.82
C GLY A 116 6.69 -18.92 -0.46
N GLY A 117 6.51 -19.86 0.49
CA GLY A 117 7.01 -19.75 1.86
C GLY A 117 8.49 -20.13 2.03
N LEU A 118 9.43 -19.23 1.76
CA LEU A 118 10.87 -19.57 1.76
C LEU A 118 11.58 -19.46 3.12
N HIS A 119 11.02 -18.70 4.06
CA HIS A 119 11.75 -18.34 5.28
C HIS A 119 11.53 -19.31 6.45
N GLY A 120 10.53 -20.20 6.37
CA GLY A 120 10.20 -21.15 7.45
C GLY A 120 9.80 -20.46 8.77
N VAL A 121 9.19 -19.28 8.70
CA VAL A 121 8.76 -18.49 9.88
C VAL A 121 7.25 -18.27 9.96
N GLY A 122 6.51 -18.34 8.86
CA GLY A 122 5.09 -17.96 8.79
C GLY A 122 4.21 -18.60 9.86
N ALA A 123 4.10 -19.94 9.87
CA ALA A 123 3.25 -20.66 10.82
C ALA A 123 3.69 -20.47 12.29
N SER A 124 5.00 -20.37 12.54
CA SER A 124 5.53 -20.11 13.89
C SER A 124 5.22 -18.68 14.38
N VAL A 125 5.18 -17.70 13.48
CA VAL A 125 4.77 -16.33 13.78
C VAL A 125 3.28 -16.28 14.10
N VAL A 126 2.45 -17.00 13.35
CA VAL A 126 1.01 -17.13 13.67
C VAL A 126 0.84 -17.73 15.06
N ASN A 127 1.50 -18.84 15.37
CA ASN A 127 1.47 -19.43 16.70
C ASN A 127 1.91 -18.44 17.81
N ALA A 128 2.99 -17.70 17.57
CA ALA A 128 3.51 -16.72 18.52
C ALA A 128 2.51 -15.60 18.81
N LEU A 129 1.76 -15.15 17.79
CA LEU A 129 0.84 -14.01 17.85
C LEU A 129 -0.61 -14.41 18.13
N SER A 130 -0.86 -15.68 18.40
CA SER A 130 -2.17 -16.22 18.76
C SER A 130 -2.28 -16.50 20.25
N GLU A 131 -3.44 -16.17 20.85
CA GLU A 131 -3.81 -16.57 22.20
C GLU A 131 -3.92 -18.09 22.28
N SER A 132 -4.59 -18.70 21.30
CA SER A 132 -4.75 -20.14 21.15
C SER A 132 -4.55 -20.55 19.69
N MET A 133 -3.90 -21.69 19.50
CA MET A 133 -3.74 -22.34 18.21
C MET A 133 -3.90 -23.85 18.38
N GLU A 134 -4.70 -24.48 17.55
CA GLU A 134 -4.89 -25.92 17.54
C GLU A 134 -4.62 -26.46 16.14
N VAL A 135 -3.77 -27.48 16.05
CA VAL A 135 -3.43 -28.10 14.78
C VAL A 135 -3.81 -29.57 14.83
N CYS A 136 -4.63 -29.97 13.88
CA CYS A 136 -5.01 -31.35 13.64
C CYS A 136 -4.45 -31.79 12.28
N VAL A 137 -3.71 -32.89 12.27
CA VAL A 137 -3.09 -33.46 11.07
C VAL A 137 -3.67 -34.84 10.82
N LEU A 138 -4.15 -35.08 9.60
CA LEU A 138 -4.56 -36.39 9.13
C LEU A 138 -3.39 -36.98 8.34
N ARG A 139 -2.66 -37.93 8.92
CA ARG A 139 -1.47 -38.53 8.31
C ARG A 139 -1.20 -39.93 8.87
N ASP A 140 -0.63 -40.80 8.03
CA ASP A 140 -0.28 -42.18 8.38
C ASP A 140 -1.45 -43.03 8.91
N GLY A 141 -2.67 -42.75 8.42
CA GLY A 141 -3.88 -43.47 8.80
C GLY A 141 -4.50 -43.07 10.13
N TYR A 142 -4.00 -41.99 10.76
CA TYR A 142 -4.47 -41.49 12.05
C TYR A 142 -4.66 -39.98 12.06
N GLU A 143 -5.54 -39.53 12.93
CA GLU A 143 -5.68 -38.13 13.32
C GLU A 143 -4.67 -37.81 14.42
N TRP A 144 -3.95 -36.71 14.30
CA TRP A 144 -2.98 -36.23 15.29
C TRP A 144 -3.33 -34.82 15.69
N SER A 145 -3.44 -34.53 16.98
CA SER A 145 -3.77 -33.18 17.46
C SER A 145 -2.74 -32.64 18.44
N GLN A 146 -2.46 -31.35 18.34
CA GLN A 146 -1.60 -30.62 19.25
C GLN A 146 -2.09 -29.18 19.43
N SER A 147 -2.02 -28.69 20.66
CA SER A 147 -2.50 -27.38 21.06
C SER A 147 -1.34 -26.51 21.53
N PHE A 148 -1.46 -25.22 21.23
CA PHE A 148 -0.47 -24.20 21.53
C PHE A 148 -1.17 -22.94 22.05
N SER A 149 -0.44 -22.16 22.85
CA SER A 149 -0.88 -20.86 23.32
C SER A 149 0.32 -19.92 23.36
N ARG A 150 0.21 -18.76 22.71
CA ARG A 150 1.24 -17.72 22.72
C ARG A 150 2.63 -18.23 22.30
N GLY A 151 2.66 -19.11 21.30
CA GLY A 151 3.89 -19.75 20.79
C GLY A 151 4.42 -20.92 21.63
N LYS A 152 3.77 -21.27 22.75
CA LYS A 152 4.18 -22.36 23.64
C LYS A 152 3.28 -23.57 23.48
N VAL A 153 3.87 -24.75 23.61
CA VAL A 153 3.15 -26.04 23.58
C VAL A 153 2.33 -26.19 24.85
N THR A 154 1.02 -26.43 24.73
CA THR A 154 0.13 -26.67 25.88
C THR A 154 -0.25 -28.13 26.05
N SER A 155 -0.22 -28.91 24.96
CA SER A 155 -0.48 -30.36 24.97
C SER A 155 0.63 -31.14 24.25
N LYS A 156 0.86 -32.37 24.69
CA LYS A 156 1.67 -33.34 23.92
C LYS A 156 0.90 -33.72 22.65
N LEU A 157 1.61 -34.14 21.61
CA LEU A 157 1.00 -34.67 20.40
C LEU A 157 0.14 -35.90 20.73
N VAL A 158 -1.17 -35.80 20.52
CA VAL A 158 -2.14 -36.86 20.81
C VAL A 158 -2.48 -37.62 19.54
N LYS A 159 -2.36 -38.95 19.60
CA LYS A 159 -2.85 -39.84 18.53
C LYS A 159 -4.33 -40.12 18.73
N GLY A 160 -5.13 -39.68 17.79
CA GLY A 160 -6.59 -39.81 17.75
C GLY A 160 -7.07 -41.04 16.98
N LYS A 161 -8.21 -40.89 16.31
CA LYS A 161 -8.92 -41.97 15.61
C LYS A 161 -8.21 -42.36 14.32
N SER A 162 -8.51 -43.56 13.82
CA SER A 162 -8.05 -43.99 12.49
C SER A 162 -8.89 -43.29 11.41
N VAL A 163 -8.21 -42.80 10.38
CA VAL A 163 -8.79 -42.02 9.28
C VAL A 163 -8.15 -42.45 7.96
N ASN A 164 -8.96 -42.51 6.89
CA ASN A 164 -8.51 -42.87 5.54
C ASN A 164 -8.21 -41.65 4.66
N LYS A 165 -8.15 -40.46 5.25
CA LYS A 165 -7.94 -39.18 4.56
C LYS A 165 -6.63 -38.57 5.03
N THR A 166 -6.07 -37.69 4.20
CA THR A 166 -4.92 -36.85 4.54
C THR A 166 -5.31 -35.38 4.55
N GLY A 167 -4.55 -34.56 5.26
CA GLY A 167 -4.78 -33.12 5.32
C GLY A 167 -4.27 -32.49 6.59
N THR A 168 -4.37 -31.16 6.64
CA THR A 168 -4.05 -30.37 7.84
C THR A 168 -5.21 -29.43 8.13
N LYS A 169 -5.58 -29.32 9.40
CA LYS A 169 -6.52 -28.34 9.92
C LYS A 169 -5.83 -27.49 10.97
N VAL A 170 -5.84 -26.18 10.77
CA VAL A 170 -5.21 -25.19 11.64
C VAL A 170 -6.26 -24.21 12.11
N PHE A 171 -6.57 -24.23 13.40
CA PHE A 171 -7.36 -23.22 14.09
C PHE A 171 -6.43 -22.24 14.81
N PHE A 172 -6.74 -20.94 14.74
CA PHE A 172 -6.05 -19.94 15.55
C PHE A 172 -6.95 -18.76 15.95
N SER A 173 -6.68 -18.21 17.13
CA SER A 173 -7.29 -16.99 17.66
C SER A 173 -6.20 -15.96 17.98
N PRO A 174 -6.22 -14.75 17.38
CA PRO A 174 -5.22 -13.70 17.61
C PRO A 174 -5.16 -13.19 19.06
N ASP A 175 -3.95 -12.89 19.55
CA ASP A 175 -3.72 -12.48 20.94
C ASP A 175 -4.27 -11.06 21.24
N PRO A 176 -5.16 -10.89 22.25
CA PRO A 176 -5.72 -9.58 22.61
C PRO A 176 -4.67 -8.60 23.16
N ASP A 177 -3.54 -9.08 23.69
CA ASP A 177 -2.48 -8.22 24.20
C ASP A 177 -1.70 -7.54 23.06
N ILE A 178 -1.76 -8.10 21.85
CA ILE A 178 -1.01 -7.64 20.68
C ILE A 178 -1.92 -6.89 19.70
N PHE A 179 -3.11 -7.43 19.44
CA PHE A 179 -4.06 -6.85 18.50
C PHE A 179 -5.21 -6.15 19.23
N ARG A 180 -5.29 -4.82 19.07
CA ARG A 180 -6.39 -4.02 19.66
C ARG A 180 -7.74 -4.28 18.99
N ASN A 181 -7.74 -4.59 17.69
CA ASN A 181 -8.92 -4.98 16.93
C ASN A 181 -8.67 -6.36 16.30
N ARG A 182 -9.46 -7.35 16.71
CA ARG A 182 -9.31 -8.76 16.29
C ARG A 182 -10.37 -9.21 15.28
N LYS A 183 -11.28 -8.32 14.87
CA LYS A 183 -12.33 -8.68 13.93
C LYS A 183 -11.79 -8.78 12.51
N PHE A 184 -11.91 -9.97 11.95
CA PHE A 184 -11.60 -10.19 10.54
C PHE A 184 -12.66 -9.54 9.64
N SER A 185 -12.21 -9.03 8.50
CA SER A 185 -13.08 -8.43 7.49
C SER A 185 -13.43 -9.51 6.47
N VAL A 186 -14.72 -9.82 6.36
CA VAL A 186 -15.24 -10.81 5.41
C VAL A 186 -14.82 -10.47 3.98
N ASP A 187 -14.97 -9.21 3.56
CA ASP A 187 -14.63 -8.77 2.20
C ASP A 187 -13.14 -8.97 1.88
N ARG A 188 -12.25 -8.71 2.85
CA ARG A 188 -10.80 -8.94 2.67
C ARG A 188 -10.48 -10.42 2.57
N ILE A 189 -11.12 -11.27 3.38
CA ILE A 189 -10.97 -12.72 3.30
C ILE A 189 -11.44 -13.19 1.93
N GLU A 190 -12.65 -12.83 1.51
CA GLU A 190 -13.21 -13.24 0.22
C GLU A 190 -12.34 -12.82 -0.96
N LYS A 191 -11.82 -11.58 -0.94
CA LYS A 191 -10.90 -11.10 -1.97
C LYS A 191 -9.61 -11.94 -2.02
N LEU A 192 -9.02 -12.22 -0.86
CA LEU A 192 -7.82 -13.07 -0.75
C LEU A 192 -8.08 -14.49 -1.26
N LEU A 193 -9.22 -15.10 -0.91
CA LEU A 193 -9.57 -16.46 -1.34
C LEU A 193 -9.86 -16.52 -2.84
N LYS A 194 -10.59 -15.54 -3.39
CA LYS A 194 -10.81 -15.43 -4.84
C LYS A 194 -9.50 -15.34 -5.61
N GLU A 195 -8.60 -14.45 -5.16
CA GLU A 195 -7.28 -14.26 -5.76
C GLU A 195 -6.47 -15.57 -5.81
N LYS A 196 -6.41 -16.31 -4.70
CA LYS A 196 -5.71 -17.61 -4.66
C LYS A 196 -6.37 -18.68 -5.54
N ALA A 197 -7.70 -18.68 -5.64
CA ALA A 197 -8.43 -19.60 -6.51
C ALA A 197 -8.18 -19.28 -8.00
N PHE A 198 -8.09 -18.02 -8.39
CA PHE A 198 -7.77 -17.62 -9.77
C PHE A 198 -6.35 -18.03 -10.20
N LEU A 199 -5.38 -17.91 -9.28
CA LEU A 199 -3.98 -18.24 -9.56
C LEU A 199 -3.74 -19.75 -9.72
N ASN A 200 -4.63 -20.59 -9.18
CA ASN A 200 -4.48 -22.04 -9.17
C ASN A 200 -5.69 -22.71 -9.87
N LYS A 201 -5.56 -22.96 -11.18
CA LYS A 201 -6.60 -23.63 -11.99
C LYS A 201 -7.03 -24.95 -11.35
N GLY A 202 -8.33 -25.13 -11.15
CA GLY A 202 -8.93 -26.35 -10.59
C GLY A 202 -8.93 -26.41 -9.04
N LEU A 203 -8.38 -25.42 -8.34
CA LEU A 203 -8.47 -25.34 -6.88
C LEU A 203 -9.89 -24.93 -6.45
N SER A 204 -10.50 -25.72 -5.57
CA SER A 204 -11.76 -25.38 -4.92
C SER A 204 -11.52 -24.83 -3.51
N ILE A 205 -11.78 -23.53 -3.32
CA ILE A 205 -11.71 -22.89 -2.01
C ILE A 205 -13.14 -22.64 -1.49
N GLN A 206 -13.48 -23.26 -0.37
CA GLN A 206 -14.75 -23.04 0.32
C GLN A 206 -14.56 -22.05 1.46
N PHE A 207 -15.40 -21.03 1.52
CA PHE A 207 -15.45 -20.08 2.60
C PHE A 207 -16.77 -20.22 3.36
N PHE A 208 -16.68 -20.45 4.67
CA PHE A 208 -17.83 -20.55 5.55
C PHE A 208 -17.76 -19.47 6.63
N ASP A 209 -18.74 -18.57 6.63
CA ASP A 209 -18.94 -17.61 7.71
C ASP A 209 -20.05 -18.13 8.64
N GLU A 210 -19.67 -18.54 9.85
CA GLU A 210 -20.60 -19.04 10.85
C GLU A 210 -21.51 -17.95 11.42
N GLY A 211 -21.07 -16.68 11.41
CA GLY A 211 -21.83 -15.54 11.91
C GLY A 211 -23.05 -15.24 11.04
N SER A 212 -22.86 -15.23 9.72
CA SER A 212 -23.94 -15.05 8.74
C SER A 212 -24.56 -16.37 8.24
N ALA A 213 -24.02 -17.51 8.64
CA ALA A 213 -24.32 -18.84 8.10
C ALA A 213 -24.17 -18.94 6.56
N SER A 214 -23.32 -18.08 5.98
CA SER A 214 -23.09 -18.00 4.54
C SER A 214 -21.99 -18.96 4.10
N LYS A 215 -22.24 -19.71 3.03
CA LYS A 215 -21.26 -20.59 2.38
C LYS A 215 -21.02 -20.12 0.96
N LYS A 216 -19.75 -19.82 0.65
CA LYS A 216 -19.30 -19.43 -0.68
C LYS A 216 -18.25 -20.43 -1.17
N THR A 217 -18.27 -20.76 -2.45
CA THR A 217 -17.28 -21.63 -3.07
C THR A 217 -16.65 -20.89 -4.24
N PHE A 218 -15.32 -20.87 -4.28
CA PHE A 218 -14.53 -20.24 -5.33
C PHE A 218 -13.80 -21.35 -6.09
N CYS A 219 -14.09 -21.48 -7.39
CA CYS A 219 -13.44 -22.42 -8.30
C CYS A 219 -13.47 -21.80 -9.69
N PHE A 220 -12.31 -21.61 -10.30
CA PHE A 220 -12.18 -20.88 -11.56
C PHE A 220 -11.30 -21.66 -12.54
N ASP A 221 -11.94 -22.32 -13.51
CA ASP A 221 -11.24 -23.14 -14.50
C ASP A 221 -10.50 -22.30 -15.55
N GLU A 222 -10.99 -21.08 -15.84
CA GLU A 222 -10.35 -20.14 -16.77
C GLU A 222 -9.13 -19.39 -16.16
N GLY A 223 -8.81 -19.64 -14.89
CA GLY A 223 -7.61 -19.10 -14.22
C GLY A 223 -7.49 -17.58 -14.30
N LEU A 224 -6.33 -17.09 -14.80
CA LEU A 224 -6.02 -15.66 -14.87
C LEU A 224 -6.99 -14.85 -15.77
N ARG A 225 -7.63 -15.50 -16.75
CA ARG A 225 -8.61 -14.82 -17.61
C ARG A 225 -9.86 -14.44 -16.82
N ALA A 226 -10.37 -15.36 -16.00
CA ALA A 226 -11.49 -15.07 -15.11
C ALA A 226 -11.12 -14.01 -14.06
N TYR A 227 -9.85 -13.97 -13.64
CA TYR A 227 -9.39 -12.93 -12.72
C TYR A 227 -9.51 -11.54 -13.32
N ILE A 228 -9.04 -11.35 -14.56
CA ILE A 228 -9.17 -10.06 -15.24
C ILE A 228 -10.63 -9.67 -15.40
N LEU A 229 -11.49 -10.60 -15.83
CA LEU A 229 -12.91 -10.33 -15.98
C LEU A 229 -13.56 -9.91 -14.66
N SER A 230 -13.23 -10.57 -13.55
CA SER A 230 -13.69 -10.17 -12.22
C SER A 230 -13.20 -8.77 -11.84
N VAL A 231 -11.93 -8.44 -12.12
CA VAL A 231 -11.37 -7.11 -11.83
C VAL A 231 -12.04 -6.02 -12.67
N LEU A 232 -12.37 -6.33 -13.93
CA LEU A 232 -13.08 -5.41 -14.83
C LEU A 232 -14.53 -5.20 -14.39
N GLU A 233 -15.22 -6.28 -14.00
CA GLU A 233 -16.60 -6.24 -13.50
C GLU A 233 -16.69 -5.39 -12.22
N ASP A 234 -15.79 -5.60 -11.26
CA ASP A 234 -15.70 -4.82 -10.03
C ASP A 234 -15.52 -3.31 -10.29
N LYS A 235 -14.95 -2.95 -11.44
CA LYS A 235 -14.68 -1.57 -11.87
C LYS A 235 -15.68 -1.01 -12.88
N GLY A 236 -16.65 -1.81 -13.32
CA GLY A 236 -17.58 -1.43 -14.39
C GLY A 236 -16.90 -1.14 -15.73
N GLU A 237 -15.70 -1.69 -15.95
CA GLU A 237 -14.92 -1.52 -17.18
C GLU A 237 -15.15 -2.71 -18.12
N LYS A 238 -14.90 -2.52 -19.43
CA LYS A 238 -14.93 -3.61 -20.42
C LYS A 238 -13.59 -3.73 -21.14
N PRO A 239 -13.18 -4.95 -21.52
CA PRO A 239 -12.00 -5.14 -22.33
C PRO A 239 -12.23 -4.54 -23.72
N LEU A 240 -11.23 -3.83 -24.22
CA LEU A 240 -11.23 -3.28 -25.56
C LEU A 240 -11.31 -4.43 -26.57
N ALA A 241 -12.13 -4.26 -27.60
CA ALA A 241 -12.45 -5.29 -28.58
C ALA A 241 -13.09 -6.57 -28.01
N ASP A 242 -13.57 -6.55 -26.75
CA ASP A 242 -14.11 -7.71 -26.03
C ASP A 242 -13.11 -8.90 -25.92
N GLU A 243 -11.81 -8.62 -25.97
CA GLU A 243 -10.75 -9.62 -26.02
C GLU A 243 -9.84 -9.57 -24.78
N VAL A 244 -9.59 -10.74 -24.20
CA VAL A 244 -8.60 -10.95 -23.13
C VAL A 244 -7.55 -11.93 -23.64
N PHE A 245 -6.30 -11.49 -23.67
CA PHE A 245 -5.17 -12.30 -24.11
C PHE A 245 -4.70 -13.16 -22.94
N SER A 246 -4.41 -14.43 -23.21
CA SER A 246 -3.82 -15.36 -22.24
C SER A 246 -2.66 -16.10 -22.90
N LEU A 247 -1.50 -16.07 -22.24
CA LEU A 247 -0.26 -16.67 -22.69
C LEU A 247 0.33 -17.53 -21.58
N GLU A 248 0.69 -18.77 -21.90
CA GLU A 248 1.31 -19.70 -20.96
C GLU A 248 2.59 -20.29 -21.55
N ARG A 249 3.60 -20.46 -20.70
CA ARG A 249 4.85 -21.18 -20.99
C ARG A 249 5.17 -22.09 -19.82
N ALA A 250 5.46 -23.36 -20.11
CA ALA A 250 5.78 -24.38 -19.10
C ALA A 250 7.13 -25.09 -19.34
N ASN A 251 8.14 -24.37 -19.85
CA ASN A 251 9.48 -24.92 -20.10
C ASN A 251 10.48 -24.42 -19.06
N GLY A 252 10.70 -25.22 -18.01
CA GLY A 252 11.58 -24.90 -16.87
C GLY A 252 10.92 -23.99 -15.85
N LEU A 253 10.61 -22.75 -16.24
CA LEU A 253 9.84 -21.79 -15.45
C LEU A 253 8.40 -21.77 -15.98
N LYS A 254 7.42 -21.95 -15.11
CA LYS A 254 6.01 -21.80 -15.50
C LYS A 254 5.65 -20.32 -15.41
N VAL A 255 5.37 -19.71 -16.56
CA VAL A 255 4.95 -18.31 -16.68
C VAL A 255 3.56 -18.30 -17.29
N GLU A 256 2.62 -17.68 -16.62
CA GLU A 256 1.26 -17.47 -17.10
C GLU A 256 0.94 -15.97 -17.04
N THR A 257 0.43 -15.41 -18.14
CA THR A 257 0.00 -14.02 -18.17
C THR A 257 -1.36 -13.93 -18.81
N ALA A 258 -2.21 -13.07 -18.25
CA ALA A 258 -3.42 -12.62 -18.91
C ALA A 258 -3.39 -11.10 -18.95
N PHE A 259 -3.91 -10.49 -20.01
CA PHE A 259 -3.99 -9.04 -20.11
C PHE A 259 -5.01 -8.57 -21.15
N CYS A 260 -5.50 -7.35 -20.98
CA CYS A 260 -6.34 -6.64 -21.94
C CYS A 260 -6.09 -5.12 -21.83
N TRP A 261 -6.53 -4.38 -22.83
CA TRP A 261 -6.62 -2.92 -22.73
C TRP A 261 -8.06 -2.53 -22.39
N THR A 262 -8.25 -1.40 -21.74
CA THR A 262 -9.56 -0.78 -21.50
C THR A 262 -9.56 0.66 -22.00
N GLU A 263 -10.72 1.32 -21.96
CA GLU A 263 -10.81 2.75 -22.26
C GLU A 263 -10.15 3.64 -21.19
N SER A 264 -9.84 3.07 -20.03
CA SER A 264 -9.15 3.75 -18.94
C SER A 264 -7.79 4.31 -19.41
N THR A 265 -7.32 5.36 -18.73
CA THR A 265 -5.97 5.90 -18.93
C THR A 265 -4.96 5.32 -17.94
N HIS A 266 -5.39 4.40 -17.07
CA HIS A 266 -4.57 3.86 -15.99
C HIS A 266 -4.01 2.49 -16.31
N GLU A 267 -2.70 2.31 -16.07
CA GLU A 267 -2.05 1.00 -16.03
C GLU A 267 -2.34 0.31 -14.69
N ARG A 268 -2.77 -0.95 -14.75
CA ARG A 268 -2.95 -1.85 -13.60
C ARG A 268 -2.27 -3.19 -13.91
N ILE A 269 -1.21 -3.50 -13.18
CA ILE A 269 -0.51 -4.79 -13.29
C ILE A 269 -0.55 -5.46 -11.93
N TYR A 270 -1.10 -6.68 -11.89
CA TYR A 270 -1.08 -7.54 -10.72
C TYR A 270 -0.03 -8.62 -10.97
N SER A 271 1.04 -8.62 -10.18
CA SER A 271 2.18 -9.51 -10.41
C SER A 271 2.37 -10.48 -9.23
N TYR A 272 2.67 -11.73 -9.57
CA TYR A 272 2.71 -12.86 -8.65
C TYR A 272 3.93 -13.74 -8.89
N VAL A 273 4.54 -14.20 -7.81
CA VAL A 273 5.63 -15.17 -7.83
C VAL A 273 5.34 -16.27 -6.82
N ASN A 274 5.23 -17.52 -7.28
CA ASN A 274 4.82 -18.67 -6.47
C ASN A 274 3.56 -18.38 -5.61
N GLY A 275 2.56 -17.75 -6.22
CA GLY A 275 1.31 -17.36 -5.54
C GLY A 275 1.42 -16.16 -4.60
N ILE A 276 2.61 -15.56 -4.41
CA ILE A 276 2.80 -14.35 -3.58
C ILE A 276 2.68 -13.11 -4.44
N HIS A 277 1.84 -12.16 -4.00
CA HIS A 277 1.68 -10.87 -4.66
C HIS A 277 2.93 -10.00 -4.49
N THR A 278 3.49 -9.53 -5.60
CA THR A 278 4.64 -8.62 -5.63
C THR A 278 4.18 -7.19 -5.90
N SER A 279 3.78 -6.48 -4.84
CA SER A 279 3.23 -5.12 -4.91
C SER A 279 4.17 -4.10 -5.59
N GLN A 280 5.48 -4.26 -5.42
CA GLN A 280 6.50 -3.40 -6.03
C GLN A 280 7.08 -3.98 -7.33
N GLY A 281 6.43 -5.01 -7.89
CA GLY A 281 6.82 -5.69 -9.12
C GLY A 281 8.13 -6.47 -9.00
N GLY A 282 9.02 -6.32 -9.97
CA GLY A 282 10.33 -6.98 -9.97
C GLY A 282 10.74 -7.49 -11.34
N SER A 283 11.71 -8.40 -11.35
CA SER A 283 12.32 -8.91 -12.58
C SER A 283 11.30 -9.51 -13.56
N HIS A 284 10.31 -10.27 -13.10
CA HIS A 284 9.23 -10.82 -13.92
C HIS A 284 8.38 -9.73 -14.58
N GLU A 285 7.97 -8.71 -13.83
CA GLU A 285 7.18 -7.59 -14.34
C GLU A 285 7.97 -6.75 -15.37
N ASP A 286 9.25 -6.50 -15.10
CA ASP A 286 10.14 -5.81 -16.03
C ASP A 286 10.29 -6.61 -17.34
N GLY A 287 10.40 -7.93 -17.25
CA GLY A 287 10.41 -8.84 -18.41
C GLY A 287 9.13 -8.71 -19.24
N PHE A 288 7.97 -8.72 -18.60
CA PHE A 288 6.67 -8.53 -19.24
C PHE A 288 6.56 -7.15 -19.92
N ARG A 289 6.88 -6.06 -19.21
CA ARG A 289 6.83 -4.70 -19.75
C ARG A 289 7.71 -4.52 -20.97
N ASN A 290 8.93 -5.07 -20.92
CA ASN A 290 9.88 -5.01 -22.02
C ASN A 290 9.40 -5.85 -23.22
N GLY A 291 8.93 -7.07 -22.97
CA GLY A 291 8.44 -7.96 -24.02
C GLY A 291 7.19 -7.44 -24.71
N LEU A 292 6.22 -6.94 -23.93
CA LEU A 292 5.02 -6.29 -24.46
C LEU A 292 5.38 -5.10 -25.36
N SER A 293 6.29 -4.24 -24.89
CA SER A 293 6.72 -3.06 -25.64
C SER A 293 7.45 -3.43 -26.94
N LYS A 294 8.22 -4.53 -26.95
CA LYS A 294 8.89 -5.04 -28.17
C LYS A 294 7.87 -5.64 -29.15
N ALA A 295 6.96 -6.48 -28.68
CA ALA A 295 5.94 -7.13 -29.51
C ALA A 295 5.04 -6.10 -30.22
N VAL A 296 4.54 -5.10 -29.50
CA VAL A 296 3.70 -4.04 -30.09
C VAL A 296 4.48 -3.19 -31.08
N ARG A 297 5.73 -2.80 -30.77
CA ARG A 297 6.56 -2.01 -31.70
C ARG A 297 6.89 -2.77 -32.97
N ASN A 298 7.19 -4.06 -32.86
CA ASN A 298 7.46 -4.91 -34.03
C ASN A 298 6.23 -4.97 -34.93
N TYR A 299 5.04 -5.23 -34.37
CA TYR A 299 3.79 -5.26 -35.13
C TYR A 299 3.53 -3.92 -35.85
N ILE A 300 3.66 -2.79 -35.14
CA ILE A 300 3.48 -1.45 -35.74
C ILE A 300 4.48 -1.20 -36.88
N SER A 301 5.73 -1.64 -36.71
CA SER A 301 6.80 -1.49 -37.71
C SER A 301 6.53 -2.34 -38.95
N VAL A 302 6.07 -3.58 -38.79
CA VAL A 302 5.77 -4.49 -39.91
C VAL A 302 4.58 -3.99 -40.73
N HIS A 303 3.55 -3.46 -40.06
CA HIS A 303 2.34 -2.95 -40.71
C HIS A 303 2.41 -1.46 -41.11
N ASN A 304 3.54 -0.78 -40.90
CA ASN A 304 3.74 0.64 -41.18
C ASN A 304 2.65 1.57 -40.59
N LEU A 305 2.18 1.25 -39.38
CA LEU A 305 1.05 1.96 -38.73
C LEU A 305 1.48 3.22 -37.96
N LEU A 306 2.77 3.57 -37.96
CA LEU A 306 3.29 4.70 -37.20
C LEU A 306 3.15 6.03 -37.98
N PRO A 307 2.39 7.01 -37.47
CA PRO A 307 2.29 8.33 -38.10
C PRO A 307 3.64 9.07 -38.06
N LYS A 308 3.96 9.81 -39.14
CA LYS A 308 5.19 10.61 -39.22
C LYS A 308 5.29 11.60 -38.04
N GLY A 309 6.40 11.55 -37.30
CA GLY A 309 6.69 12.47 -36.20
C GLY A 309 6.24 12.00 -34.80
N VAL A 310 5.50 10.90 -34.69
CA VAL A 310 5.08 10.33 -33.39
C VAL A 310 6.14 9.36 -32.88
N LYS A 311 6.67 9.60 -31.68
CA LYS A 311 7.56 8.67 -30.97
C LYS A 311 6.78 7.92 -29.90
N LEU A 312 6.71 6.60 -29.99
CA LEU A 312 6.08 5.72 -28.99
C LEU A 312 7.00 5.46 -27.80
N SER A 313 6.54 5.79 -26.59
CA SER A 313 7.17 5.38 -25.34
C SER A 313 6.62 4.02 -24.86
N GLY A 314 7.24 3.41 -23.86
CA GLY A 314 6.69 2.21 -23.23
C GLY A 314 5.43 2.49 -22.40
N GLU A 315 5.31 3.71 -21.86
CA GLU A 315 4.13 4.15 -21.10
C GLU A 315 2.91 4.28 -22.00
N ASP A 316 3.09 4.76 -23.24
CA ASP A 316 1.97 4.87 -24.20
C ASP A 316 1.34 3.51 -24.51
N ILE A 317 2.17 2.45 -24.56
CA ILE A 317 1.73 1.08 -24.85
C ILE A 317 0.95 0.50 -23.67
N ARG A 318 1.29 0.91 -22.44
CA ARG A 318 0.68 0.41 -21.20
C ARG A 318 -0.48 1.27 -20.71
N GLU A 319 -0.77 2.39 -21.36
CA GLU A 319 -1.93 3.21 -21.01
C GLU A 319 -3.22 2.40 -21.17
N GLY A 320 -4.00 2.27 -20.09
CA GLY A 320 -5.23 1.47 -20.08
C GLY A 320 -5.00 -0.04 -20.03
N LEU A 321 -3.76 -0.49 -19.82
CA LEU A 321 -3.45 -1.92 -19.69
C LEU A 321 -3.90 -2.46 -18.33
N VAL A 322 -4.66 -3.55 -18.34
CA VAL A 322 -4.94 -4.39 -17.18
C VAL A 322 -4.29 -5.74 -17.42
N ALA A 323 -3.33 -6.11 -16.57
CA ALA A 323 -2.57 -7.34 -16.71
C ALA A 323 -2.43 -8.10 -15.39
N VAL A 324 -2.43 -9.42 -15.47
CA VAL A 324 -2.08 -10.33 -14.39
C VAL A 324 -0.91 -11.19 -14.86
N ILE A 325 0.15 -11.24 -14.05
CA ILE A 325 1.38 -11.98 -14.36
C ILE A 325 1.64 -12.94 -13.21
N SER A 326 1.67 -14.23 -13.47
CA SER A 326 1.99 -15.27 -12.49
C SER A 326 3.21 -16.06 -12.94
N VAL A 327 4.25 -16.10 -12.11
CA VAL A 327 5.45 -16.88 -12.36
C VAL A 327 5.64 -17.90 -11.24
N ASN A 328 5.76 -19.17 -11.61
CA ASN A 328 6.21 -20.20 -10.70
C ASN A 328 7.67 -20.55 -10.97
N ILE A 329 8.50 -20.28 -9.96
CA ILE A 329 9.95 -20.50 -9.95
C ILE A 329 10.23 -21.73 -9.09
N PRO A 330 10.65 -22.86 -9.70
CA PRO A 330 11.05 -24.02 -8.95
C PRO A 330 12.40 -23.79 -8.26
N GLY A 331 12.56 -24.29 -7.03
CA GLY A 331 13.81 -24.16 -6.26
C GLY A 331 15.04 -24.73 -6.98
N ALA A 332 14.83 -25.82 -7.73
CA ALA A 332 15.85 -26.45 -8.56
C ALA A 332 16.33 -25.59 -9.75
N VAL A 333 15.56 -24.58 -10.18
CA VAL A 333 15.90 -23.69 -11.30
C VAL A 333 16.55 -22.41 -10.81
N SER A 334 16.00 -21.81 -9.77
CA SER A 334 16.59 -20.64 -9.13
C SER A 334 16.16 -20.53 -7.67
N GLN A 335 17.10 -20.10 -6.83
CA GLN A 335 16.78 -19.66 -5.48
C GLN A 335 16.06 -18.32 -5.54
N LEU A 336 14.81 -18.32 -5.10
CA LEU A 336 13.99 -17.12 -5.01
C LEU A 336 14.62 -16.07 -4.09
N GLN A 337 14.74 -14.85 -4.62
CA GLN A 337 15.30 -13.70 -3.92
C GLN A 337 14.30 -12.56 -3.97
N PHE A 338 13.82 -12.15 -2.81
CA PHE A 338 12.98 -10.96 -2.65
C PHE A 338 13.77 -9.81 -2.02
N GLN A 339 13.40 -8.57 -2.34
CA GLN A 339 13.90 -7.41 -1.62
C GLN A 339 13.17 -7.30 -0.28
N GLY A 340 13.87 -7.62 0.81
CA GLY A 340 13.35 -7.52 2.17
C GLY A 340 12.35 -8.62 2.55
N GLN A 341 11.87 -8.55 3.80
CA GLN A 341 11.03 -9.58 4.41
C GLN A 341 9.58 -9.59 3.89
N THR A 342 9.07 -8.44 3.45
CA THR A 342 7.67 -8.29 3.00
C THR A 342 7.40 -8.93 1.64
N LYS A 343 8.45 -9.43 0.95
CA LYS A 343 8.38 -10.11 -0.35
C LYS A 343 7.72 -9.27 -1.46
N ASP A 344 7.79 -7.95 -1.35
CA ASP A 344 7.09 -7.03 -2.25
C ASP A 344 7.71 -6.95 -3.65
N ARG A 345 9.01 -7.26 -3.79
CA ARG A 345 9.73 -7.15 -5.06
C ARG A 345 10.64 -8.34 -5.35
N LEU A 346 10.52 -8.93 -6.53
CA LEU A 346 11.39 -10.01 -7.01
C LEU A 346 12.74 -9.47 -7.51
N ASN A 347 13.84 -10.10 -7.13
CA ASN A 347 15.21 -9.74 -7.49
C ASN A 347 15.98 -10.88 -8.17
N ASN A 348 15.34 -11.58 -9.11
CA ASN A 348 15.91 -12.69 -9.87
C ASN A 348 16.02 -12.31 -11.36
N PRO A 349 17.16 -11.73 -11.82
CA PRO A 349 17.31 -11.24 -13.20
C PRO A 349 17.13 -12.34 -14.26
N GLU A 350 17.43 -13.59 -13.95
CA GLU A 350 17.25 -14.77 -14.81
C GLU A 350 15.79 -15.05 -15.19
N VAL A 351 14.83 -14.44 -14.49
CA VAL A 351 13.38 -14.56 -14.79
C VAL A 351 12.96 -13.61 -15.91
N GLN A 352 13.71 -12.53 -16.17
CA GLN A 352 13.38 -11.55 -17.21
C GLN A 352 13.33 -12.17 -18.62
N PRO A 353 14.37 -12.88 -19.11
CA PRO A 353 14.38 -13.39 -20.48
C PRO A 353 13.27 -14.40 -20.80
N PRO A 354 12.92 -15.35 -19.90
CA PRO A 354 11.80 -16.27 -20.12
C PRO A 354 10.45 -15.58 -20.30
N VAL A 355 10.18 -14.52 -19.50
CA VAL A 355 8.93 -13.73 -19.58
C VAL A 355 8.92 -12.85 -20.83
N ASP A 356 10.02 -12.17 -21.16
CA ASP A 356 10.17 -11.40 -22.41
C ASP A 356 9.92 -12.28 -23.65
N ALA A 357 10.48 -13.50 -23.64
CA ALA A 357 10.29 -14.44 -24.74
C ALA A 357 8.83 -14.93 -24.89
N LEU A 358 8.06 -15.08 -23.79
CA LEU A 358 6.64 -15.44 -23.86
C LEU A 358 5.84 -14.36 -24.60
N MET A 359 6.17 -13.09 -24.40
CA MET A 359 5.50 -11.98 -25.05
C MET A 359 5.70 -11.95 -26.57
N ARG A 360 6.67 -12.68 -27.13
CA ARG A 360 6.78 -12.84 -28.60
C ARG A 360 5.57 -13.58 -29.18
N SER A 361 4.97 -14.51 -28.43
CA SER A 361 3.75 -15.20 -28.86
C SER A 361 2.56 -14.25 -28.99
N PHE A 362 2.59 -13.09 -28.33
CA PHE A 362 1.55 -12.06 -28.49
C PHE A 362 1.51 -11.50 -29.92
N GLU A 363 2.64 -11.44 -30.61
CA GLU A 363 2.70 -10.98 -32.01
C GLU A 363 1.86 -11.87 -32.92
N ASN A 364 1.91 -13.19 -32.72
CA ASN A 364 1.08 -14.15 -33.45
C ASN A 364 -0.42 -13.92 -33.16
N PHE A 365 -0.78 -13.56 -31.93
CA PHE A 365 -2.15 -13.23 -31.59
C PHE A 365 -2.65 -11.97 -32.29
N LEU A 366 -1.83 -10.90 -32.32
CA LEU A 366 -2.17 -9.68 -33.06
C LEU A 366 -2.41 -9.97 -34.55
N ASN A 367 -1.56 -10.81 -35.15
CA ASN A 367 -1.72 -11.25 -36.54
C ASN A 367 -2.99 -12.10 -36.77
N SER A 368 -3.40 -12.90 -35.79
CA SER A 368 -4.61 -13.73 -35.89
C SER A 368 -5.92 -12.94 -35.76
N LYS A 369 -5.89 -11.79 -35.09
CA LYS A 369 -7.08 -10.94 -34.82
C LYS A 369 -6.83 -9.48 -35.24
N PRO A 370 -6.83 -9.17 -36.55
CA PRO A 370 -6.46 -7.85 -37.06
C PRO A 370 -7.40 -6.73 -36.61
N THR A 371 -8.69 -7.01 -36.41
CA THR A 371 -9.68 -6.02 -35.94
C THR A 371 -9.36 -5.56 -34.51
N ALA A 372 -9.12 -6.50 -33.59
CA ALA A 372 -8.75 -6.20 -32.21
C ALA A 372 -7.37 -5.50 -32.14
N ALA A 373 -6.40 -5.98 -32.92
CA ALA A 373 -5.08 -5.37 -33.01
C ALA A 373 -5.15 -3.91 -33.46
N SER A 374 -5.99 -3.60 -34.46
CA SER A 374 -6.16 -2.23 -34.97
C SER A 374 -6.73 -1.29 -33.92
N GLN A 375 -7.76 -1.72 -33.17
CA GLN A 375 -8.35 -0.92 -32.09
C GLN A 375 -7.35 -0.64 -30.95
N ILE A 376 -6.58 -1.66 -30.55
CA ILE A 376 -5.53 -1.53 -29.53
C ILE A 376 -4.46 -0.53 -29.97
N ILE A 377 -3.99 -0.63 -31.22
CA ILE A 377 -2.96 0.26 -31.76
C ILE A 377 -3.48 1.70 -31.88
N GLU A 378 -4.72 1.88 -32.33
CA GLU A 378 -5.34 3.21 -32.39
C GLU A 378 -5.37 3.88 -31.01
N ARG A 379 -5.74 3.13 -29.96
CA ARG A 379 -5.72 3.61 -28.58
C ARG A 379 -4.32 4.01 -28.13
N ILE A 380 -3.30 3.18 -28.40
CA ILE A 380 -1.90 3.45 -28.08
C ILE A 380 -1.38 4.69 -28.83
N LEU A 381 -1.77 4.88 -30.09
CA LEU A 381 -1.41 6.05 -30.87
C LEU A 381 -2.09 7.33 -30.34
N LEU A 382 -3.33 7.22 -29.86
CA LEU A 382 -4.05 8.32 -29.21
C LEU A 382 -3.34 8.74 -27.92
N ALA A 383 -2.92 7.79 -27.09
CA ALA A 383 -2.11 8.03 -25.90
C ALA A 383 -0.79 8.75 -26.23
N ALA A 384 -0.05 8.25 -27.23
CA ALA A 384 1.21 8.86 -27.66
C ALA A 384 1.04 10.30 -28.18
N LYS A 385 -0.04 10.57 -28.93
CA LYS A 385 -0.38 11.92 -29.39
C LYS A 385 -0.70 12.83 -28.20
N ALA A 386 -1.52 12.38 -27.26
CA ALA A 386 -1.88 13.13 -26.05
C ALA A 386 -0.64 13.51 -25.22
N ARG A 387 0.28 12.56 -25.01
CA ARG A 387 1.56 12.83 -24.32
C ARG A 387 2.44 13.83 -25.07
N SER A 388 2.55 13.72 -26.39
CA SER A 388 3.35 14.65 -27.19
C SER A 388 2.81 16.10 -27.13
N ALA A 389 1.48 16.24 -27.13
CA ALA A 389 0.80 17.52 -26.96
C ALA A 389 1.02 18.10 -25.56
N ALA A 390 0.87 17.29 -24.51
CA ALA A 390 1.13 17.69 -23.13
C ALA A 390 2.58 18.17 -22.93
N ARG A 391 3.56 17.41 -23.45
CA ARG A 391 4.97 17.78 -23.37
C ARG A 391 5.27 19.12 -24.07
N THR A 392 4.65 19.36 -25.23
CA THR A 392 4.79 20.62 -25.97
C THR A 392 4.21 21.78 -25.17
N ALA A 393 3.05 21.59 -24.53
CA ALA A 393 2.44 22.58 -23.65
C ALA A 393 3.33 22.90 -22.42
N SER A 394 3.82 21.89 -21.71
CA SER A 394 4.71 22.06 -20.56
C SER A 394 6.04 22.72 -20.93
N GLN A 395 6.63 22.37 -22.08
CA GLN A 395 7.86 23.01 -22.55
C GLN A 395 7.66 24.49 -22.87
N ASN A 396 6.54 24.86 -23.47
CA ASN A 396 6.20 26.26 -23.74
C ASN A 396 6.03 27.08 -22.45
N VAL A 397 5.47 26.48 -21.39
CA VAL A 397 5.40 27.11 -20.06
C VAL A 397 6.81 27.26 -19.46
N SER A 398 7.64 26.22 -19.49
CA SER A 398 9.01 26.27 -18.93
C SER A 398 9.95 27.25 -19.65
N ARG A 399 9.80 27.41 -20.98
CA ARG A 399 10.58 28.38 -21.76
C ARG A 399 10.20 29.83 -21.44
N LYS A 400 8.92 30.12 -21.20
CA LYS A 400 8.48 31.44 -20.72
C LYS A 400 9.10 31.81 -19.36
N VAL A 401 9.35 30.82 -18.50
CA VAL A 401 9.98 31.02 -17.18
C VAL A 401 11.51 31.19 -17.26
N SER A 402 12.16 30.65 -18.29
CA SER A 402 13.63 30.60 -18.38
C SER A 402 14.29 31.84 -19.03
N LEU A 403 13.51 32.72 -19.66
CA LEU A 403 14.02 33.86 -20.44
C LEU A 403 14.14 35.18 -19.67
N SER A 404 13.83 35.23 -18.37
CA SER A 404 14.02 36.43 -17.54
C SER A 404 15.03 36.19 -16.42
N HIS A 405 16.16 36.89 -16.47
CA HIS A 405 17.21 36.91 -15.44
C HIS A 405 16.76 37.47 -14.07
N ARG A 406 15.49 37.88 -13.93
CA ARG A 406 14.78 38.02 -12.66
C ARG A 406 13.76 36.90 -12.60
N LEU A 407 13.81 36.03 -11.58
CA LEU A 407 12.65 35.21 -11.25
C LEU A 407 11.47 36.15 -11.05
N ASN A 408 10.48 36.12 -11.94
CA ASN A 408 9.17 36.70 -11.68
C ASN A 408 8.49 35.80 -10.64
N LEU A 409 8.93 35.94 -9.39
CA LEU A 409 8.29 35.30 -8.25
C LEU A 409 6.83 35.80 -8.21
N PRO A 410 5.87 34.92 -7.87
CA PRO A 410 4.48 35.33 -7.76
C PRO A 410 4.37 36.53 -6.81
N GLY A 411 3.65 37.58 -7.20
CA GLY A 411 3.47 38.78 -6.36
C GLY A 411 2.80 38.50 -5.01
N LYS A 412 2.18 37.32 -4.85
CA LYS A 412 1.59 36.81 -3.60
C LYS A 412 2.61 36.20 -2.64
N LEU A 413 3.75 35.72 -3.15
CA LEU A 413 4.76 35.03 -2.34
C LEU A 413 5.44 36.04 -1.41
N ALA A 414 5.30 35.86 -0.11
CA ALA A 414 6.13 36.53 0.88
C ALA A 414 7.38 35.67 1.12
N ASP A 415 8.46 35.99 0.42
CA ASP A 415 9.69 35.19 0.46
C ASP A 415 10.51 35.41 1.75
N CYS A 416 11.45 34.51 2.05
CA CYS A 416 12.41 34.63 3.15
C CYS A 416 13.75 35.24 2.67
N SER A 417 14.52 35.84 3.58
CA SER A 417 15.80 36.46 3.21
C SER A 417 16.97 35.46 3.06
N SER A 418 16.86 34.27 3.65
CA SER A 418 17.85 33.21 3.49
C SER A 418 17.73 32.54 2.12
N THR A 419 18.88 32.24 1.50
CA THR A 419 18.99 31.53 0.22
C THR A 419 19.36 30.05 0.39
N ARG A 420 19.52 29.58 1.63
CA ARG A 420 19.92 28.21 1.97
C ARG A 420 18.70 27.28 2.07
N PRO A 421 18.49 26.35 1.12
CA PRO A 421 17.28 25.52 1.11
C PRO A 421 17.10 24.69 2.39
N ASP A 422 18.19 24.17 2.98
CA ASP A 422 18.18 23.35 4.19
C ASP A 422 17.60 24.05 5.42
N LYS A 423 17.60 25.38 5.43
CA LYS A 423 17.07 26.21 6.53
C LYS A 423 15.78 26.92 6.17
N CYS A 424 15.39 26.89 4.90
CA CYS A 424 14.23 27.62 4.42
C CYS A 424 12.98 26.74 4.44
N GLU A 425 11.87 27.33 4.88
CA GLU A 425 10.58 26.68 5.03
C GLU A 425 9.54 27.45 4.22
N LEU A 426 8.64 26.76 3.51
CA LEU A 426 7.52 27.37 2.81
C LEU A 426 6.21 26.96 3.47
N PHE A 427 5.44 27.95 3.93
CA PHE A 427 4.08 27.76 4.42
C PHE A 427 3.08 28.05 3.31
N ILE A 428 2.31 27.05 2.94
CA ILE A 428 1.19 27.17 2.00
C ILE A 428 -0.07 27.36 2.84
N VAL A 429 -0.70 28.53 2.71
CA VAL A 429 -1.81 28.95 3.58
C VAL A 429 -3.10 29.20 2.81
N GLU A 430 -4.22 28.92 3.45
CA GLU A 430 -5.54 29.15 2.89
C GLU A 430 -5.95 30.64 2.99
N GLY A 431 -6.08 31.28 1.83
CA GLY A 431 -6.56 32.65 1.72
C GLY A 431 -5.58 33.73 2.16
N ASP A 432 -5.92 34.98 1.82
CA ASP A 432 -5.10 36.14 2.17
C ASP A 432 -5.18 36.51 3.66
N SER A 433 -6.25 36.09 4.36
CA SER A 433 -6.44 36.36 5.79
C SER A 433 -5.40 35.62 6.63
N ALA A 434 -5.35 34.28 6.52
CA ALA A 434 -4.32 33.47 7.16
C ALA A 434 -2.93 33.85 6.65
N GLY A 435 -2.80 34.16 5.35
CA GLY A 435 -1.56 34.68 4.77
C GLY A 435 -1.07 35.98 5.39
N GLY A 436 -1.96 36.90 5.74
CA GLY A 436 -1.65 38.14 6.45
C GLY A 436 -1.09 37.87 7.84
N SER A 437 -1.79 37.07 8.65
CA SER A 437 -1.36 36.70 10.00
C SER A 437 -0.04 35.93 9.99
N ALA A 438 0.12 34.95 9.09
CA ALA A 438 1.34 34.19 8.93
C ALA A 438 2.51 35.06 8.46
N LYS A 439 2.29 35.97 7.52
CA LYS A 439 3.33 36.91 7.06
C LYS A 439 3.83 37.84 8.15
N GLN A 440 2.95 38.24 9.08
CA GLN A 440 3.30 39.09 10.22
C GLN A 440 4.00 38.31 11.33
N GLY A 441 3.58 37.07 11.61
CA GLY A 441 4.10 36.25 12.71
C GLY A 441 5.36 35.44 12.38
N ARG A 442 5.67 35.20 11.10
CA ARG A 442 6.81 34.37 10.66
C ARG A 442 8.17 34.93 11.03
N ASP A 443 9.16 34.04 11.11
CA ASP A 443 10.56 34.42 11.01
C ASP A 443 10.92 34.73 9.55
N ARG A 444 11.02 36.02 9.21
CA ARG A 444 11.34 36.50 7.86
C ARG A 444 12.69 36.00 7.33
N LYS A 445 13.59 35.55 8.20
CA LYS A 445 14.89 35.03 7.79
C LYS A 445 14.78 33.67 7.11
N THR A 446 13.92 32.80 7.63
CA THR A 446 13.90 31.37 7.27
C THR A 446 12.56 30.89 6.70
N GLN A 447 11.46 31.58 6.98
CA GLN A 447 10.12 31.11 6.62
C GLN A 447 9.53 31.98 5.53
N ALA A 448 9.09 31.37 4.43
CA ALA A 448 8.31 31.97 3.35
C ALA A 448 6.82 31.62 3.49
N VAL A 449 5.93 32.47 3.00
CA VAL A 449 4.47 32.26 3.05
C VAL A 449 3.88 32.47 1.66
N LEU A 450 3.13 31.49 1.18
CA LEU A 450 2.39 31.53 -0.08
C LEU A 450 0.89 31.35 0.20
N PRO A 451 0.09 32.43 0.12
CA PRO A 451 -1.36 32.35 0.22
C PRO A 451 -1.97 31.85 -1.09
N LEU A 452 -2.83 30.84 -0.99
CA LEU A 452 -3.62 30.32 -2.12
C LEU A 452 -5.05 30.83 -2.03
N ARG A 453 -5.66 31.19 -3.16
CA ARG A 453 -7.04 31.68 -3.20
C ARG A 453 -7.98 30.69 -3.86
N GLY A 454 -9.14 30.48 -3.24
CA GLY A 454 -10.18 29.60 -3.76
C GLY A 454 -9.84 28.12 -3.67
N LYS A 455 -10.71 27.28 -4.24
CA LYS A 455 -10.52 25.83 -4.24
C LYS A 455 -9.44 25.45 -5.25
N ILE A 456 -8.49 24.62 -4.80
CA ILE A 456 -7.40 24.13 -5.64
C ILE A 456 -7.96 23.20 -6.72
N LEU A 457 -7.37 23.24 -7.92
CA LEU A 457 -7.76 22.33 -8.98
C LEU A 457 -7.47 20.88 -8.55
N ASN A 458 -8.44 20.01 -8.71
CA ASN A 458 -8.26 18.59 -8.46
C ASN A 458 -7.28 17.99 -9.49
N ALA A 459 -6.06 17.73 -9.02
CA ALA A 459 -4.92 17.26 -9.80
C ALA A 459 -5.07 15.80 -10.28
N ILE A 460 -5.95 15.01 -9.65
CA ILE A 460 -6.20 13.61 -10.00
C ILE A 460 -7.16 13.53 -11.20
N ALA A 461 -8.30 14.20 -11.12
CA ALA A 461 -9.31 14.18 -12.18
C ALA A 461 -8.97 15.05 -13.42
N SER A 462 -8.06 16.02 -13.28
CA SER A 462 -7.76 17.01 -14.32
C SER A 462 -6.59 16.62 -15.21
N SER A 463 -6.67 16.97 -16.50
CA SER A 463 -5.56 16.77 -17.44
C SER A 463 -4.38 17.71 -17.15
N GLN A 464 -3.17 17.30 -17.53
CA GLN A 464 -1.95 18.09 -17.36
C GLN A 464 -2.01 19.48 -18.01
N VAL A 465 -2.74 19.62 -19.12
CA VAL A 465 -2.91 20.91 -19.82
C VAL A 465 -3.66 21.91 -18.96
N LYS A 466 -4.78 21.52 -18.34
CA LYS A 466 -5.55 22.37 -17.42
C LYS A 466 -4.76 22.77 -16.19
N LEU A 467 -3.80 21.94 -15.80
CA LEU A 467 -2.95 22.20 -14.64
C LEU A 467 -1.93 23.31 -14.93
N GLY A 468 -1.38 23.36 -16.15
CA GLY A 468 -0.48 24.44 -16.59
C GLY A 468 -1.19 25.79 -16.77
N GLU A 469 -2.50 25.79 -16.98
CA GLU A 469 -3.33 27.00 -17.07
C GLU A 469 -3.77 27.51 -15.68
N ASN A 470 -3.69 26.67 -14.64
CA ASN A 470 -4.09 27.06 -13.30
C ASN A 470 -3.03 27.97 -12.66
N LYS A 471 -3.43 29.21 -12.37
CA LYS A 471 -2.55 30.24 -11.82
C LYS A 471 -2.02 29.89 -10.43
N GLU A 472 -2.84 29.35 -9.54
CA GLU A 472 -2.42 29.03 -8.15
C GLU A 472 -1.37 27.91 -8.11
N LEU A 473 -1.56 26.85 -8.91
CA LEU A 473 -0.59 25.77 -9.04
C LEU A 473 0.67 26.24 -9.78
N SER A 474 0.54 27.06 -10.82
CA SER A 474 1.68 27.68 -11.49
C SER A 474 2.50 28.56 -10.54
N ASP A 475 1.84 29.33 -9.67
CA ASP A 475 2.49 30.17 -8.66
C ASP A 475 3.22 29.28 -7.63
N LEU A 476 2.61 28.17 -7.20
CA LEU A 476 3.24 27.20 -6.29
C LEU A 476 4.50 26.55 -6.92
N VAL A 477 4.40 26.06 -8.16
CA VAL A 477 5.54 25.48 -8.88
C VAL A 477 6.66 26.51 -9.05
N SER A 478 6.30 27.76 -9.40
CA SER A 478 7.25 28.86 -9.54
C SER A 478 7.94 29.18 -8.21
N ALA A 479 7.19 29.20 -7.11
CA ALA A 479 7.74 29.42 -5.77
C ALA A 479 8.75 28.34 -5.39
N LEU A 480 8.45 27.05 -5.64
CA LEU A 480 9.32 25.92 -5.32
C LEU A 480 10.61 25.88 -6.18
N GLY A 481 10.53 26.32 -7.44
CA GLY A 481 11.69 26.47 -8.34
C GLY A 481 12.25 25.17 -8.93
N CYS A 482 11.68 24.01 -8.57
CA CYS A 482 12.19 22.69 -8.95
C CYS A 482 11.50 22.06 -10.17
N GLY A 483 10.48 22.69 -10.76
CA GLY A 483 9.66 22.07 -11.81
C GLY A 483 8.65 21.07 -11.25
N TYR A 484 7.99 20.29 -12.10
CA TYR A 484 7.01 19.26 -11.71
C TYR A 484 6.96 18.11 -12.74
N GLY A 485 6.43 16.96 -12.34
CA GLY A 485 6.36 15.74 -13.16
C GLY A 485 7.76 15.29 -13.64
N ASP A 486 7.87 14.92 -14.91
CA ASP A 486 9.12 14.47 -15.53
C ASP A 486 10.23 15.54 -15.56
N SER A 487 9.88 16.81 -15.34
CA SER A 487 10.81 17.93 -15.34
C SER A 487 11.35 18.29 -13.95
N LEU A 488 10.92 17.58 -12.92
CA LEU A 488 11.28 17.84 -11.53
C LEU A 488 12.79 17.63 -11.29
N LYS A 489 13.44 18.65 -10.74
CA LYS A 489 14.86 18.64 -10.35
C LYS A 489 15.01 19.08 -8.90
N LEU A 490 15.23 18.12 -8.00
CA LEU A 490 15.37 18.37 -6.56
C LEU A 490 16.52 19.32 -6.21
N GLU A 491 17.58 19.34 -6.99
CA GLU A 491 18.74 20.24 -6.82
C GLU A 491 18.36 21.73 -6.86
N LYS A 492 17.26 22.06 -7.54
CA LYS A 492 16.76 23.44 -7.69
C LYS A 492 15.72 23.80 -6.63
N LEU A 493 15.43 22.91 -5.69
CA LEU A 493 14.45 23.14 -4.64
C LEU A 493 14.90 24.28 -3.73
N ARG A 494 14.02 25.25 -3.54
CA ARG A 494 14.31 26.48 -2.76
C ARG A 494 14.06 26.34 -1.26
N TYR A 495 13.18 25.43 -0.85
CA TYR A 495 12.74 25.26 0.53
C TYR A 495 12.86 23.80 0.95
N GLY A 496 13.62 23.52 2.01
CA GLY A 496 13.86 22.18 2.53
C GLY A 496 12.67 21.61 3.30
N LYS A 497 11.73 22.45 3.73
CA LYS A 497 10.43 22.02 4.26
C LYS A 497 9.30 22.78 3.58
N ILE A 498 8.30 22.03 3.17
CA ILE A 498 7.06 22.53 2.57
C ILE A 498 5.95 22.14 3.53
N ILE A 499 5.28 23.13 4.12
CA ILE A 499 4.28 22.94 5.16
C ILE A 499 2.93 23.40 4.61
N ILE A 500 2.01 22.46 4.46
CA ILE A 500 0.60 22.73 4.18
C ILE A 500 -0.03 23.17 5.49
N LEU A 501 -0.54 24.39 5.54
CA LEU A 501 -1.15 24.97 6.74
C LEU A 501 -2.54 25.50 6.38
N THR A 502 -3.55 24.67 6.61
CA THR A 502 -4.96 24.93 6.30
C THR A 502 -5.77 25.08 7.59
N ASP A 503 -6.97 25.65 7.47
CA ASP A 503 -7.88 25.77 8.61
C ASP A 503 -8.38 24.37 9.04
N ALA A 504 -8.69 24.23 10.32
CA ALA A 504 -9.18 22.97 10.90
C ALA A 504 -10.71 22.84 10.74
N ASP A 505 -11.17 23.08 9.51
CA ASP A 505 -12.56 22.95 9.09
C ASP A 505 -12.68 22.10 7.82
N ALA A 506 -13.91 21.89 7.35
CA ALA A 506 -14.16 21.02 6.19
C ALA A 506 -13.52 21.54 4.89
N ASP A 507 -13.48 22.86 4.69
CA ASP A 507 -12.90 23.45 3.47
C ASP A 507 -11.36 23.40 3.52
N GLY A 508 -10.75 23.65 4.67
CA GLY A 508 -9.32 23.51 4.88
C GLY A 508 -8.84 22.07 4.75
N MET A 509 -9.57 21.09 5.30
CA MET A 509 -9.28 19.67 5.10
C MET A 509 -9.39 19.26 3.62
N HIS A 510 -10.37 19.82 2.90
CA HIS A 510 -10.52 19.58 1.46
C HIS A 510 -9.36 20.18 0.66
N ILE A 511 -8.94 21.41 0.96
CA ILE A 511 -7.77 22.04 0.32
C ILE A 511 -6.49 21.27 0.62
N GLY A 512 -6.30 20.85 1.87
CA GLY A 512 -5.19 20.00 2.28
C GLY A 512 -5.14 18.70 1.47
N SER A 513 -6.30 18.05 1.30
CA SER A 513 -6.43 16.82 0.50
C SER A 513 -6.06 17.04 -0.98
N LEU A 514 -6.51 18.15 -1.58
CA LEU A 514 -6.19 18.50 -2.97
C LEU A 514 -4.70 18.81 -3.16
N LEU A 515 -4.07 19.50 -2.22
CA LEU A 515 -2.63 19.78 -2.25
C LEU A 515 -1.82 18.50 -2.08
N MET A 516 -2.18 17.63 -1.13
CA MET A 516 -1.54 16.32 -0.97
C MET A 516 -1.64 15.49 -2.24
N ALA A 517 -2.80 15.47 -2.90
CA ALA A 517 -3.00 14.79 -4.17
C ALA A 517 -2.13 15.37 -5.29
N PHE A 518 -1.99 16.71 -5.35
CA PHE A 518 -1.09 17.38 -6.29
C PHE A 518 0.38 16.98 -6.08
N PHE A 519 0.87 17.05 -4.83
CA PHE A 519 2.24 16.64 -4.51
C PHE A 519 2.46 15.15 -4.78
N PHE A 520 1.49 14.30 -4.46
CA PHE A 520 1.57 12.86 -4.73
C PHE A 520 1.68 12.57 -6.23
N ARG A 521 0.84 13.19 -7.06
CA ARG A 521 0.82 12.91 -8.50
C ARG A 521 1.96 13.54 -9.29
N TYR A 522 2.36 14.77 -8.96
CA TYR A 522 3.30 15.54 -9.77
C TYR A 522 4.65 15.80 -9.12
N MET A 523 4.78 15.62 -7.80
CA MET A 523 6.01 15.93 -7.06
C MET A 523 6.35 14.86 -6.03
N LYS A 524 6.03 13.60 -6.32
CA LYS A 524 6.16 12.47 -5.40
C LYS A 524 7.54 12.37 -4.74
N GLN A 525 8.60 12.70 -5.49
CA GLN A 525 9.97 12.68 -4.97
C GLN A 525 10.15 13.57 -3.74
N LEU A 526 9.45 14.71 -3.64
CA LEU A 526 9.50 15.59 -2.46
C LEU A 526 8.91 14.94 -1.21
N ILE A 527 7.91 14.07 -1.38
CA ILE A 527 7.32 13.30 -0.28
C ILE A 527 8.30 12.21 0.15
N ASN A 528 8.87 11.47 -0.81
CA ASN A 528 9.82 10.39 -0.55
C ASN A 528 11.10 10.87 0.15
N THR A 529 11.60 12.05 -0.19
CA THR A 529 12.77 12.65 0.47
C THR A 529 12.41 13.41 1.76
N GLY A 530 11.13 13.40 2.16
CA GLY A 530 10.68 13.90 3.45
C GLY A 530 10.58 15.43 3.56
N HIS A 531 10.32 16.13 2.46
CA HIS A 531 10.19 17.60 2.46
C HIS A 531 8.75 18.09 2.72
N LEU A 532 7.72 17.24 2.62
CA LEU A 532 6.32 17.65 2.75
C LEU A 532 5.77 17.38 4.16
N TYR A 533 5.11 18.38 4.73
CA TYR A 533 4.55 18.37 6.07
C TYR A 533 3.14 18.97 6.10
N LEU A 534 2.32 18.53 7.06
CA LEU A 534 1.06 19.16 7.43
C LEU A 534 1.25 19.89 8.78
N GLY A 535 0.89 21.17 8.81
CA GLY A 535 0.92 21.98 10.02
C GLY A 535 -0.30 21.75 10.88
N MET A 536 -0.10 21.54 12.19
CA MET A 536 -1.18 21.38 13.15
C MET A 536 -1.38 22.68 13.94
N SER A 537 -2.56 23.28 13.84
CA SER A 537 -2.98 24.41 14.68
C SER A 537 -3.88 23.93 15.83
N PRO A 538 -3.85 24.61 16.99
CA PRO A 538 -4.71 24.24 18.12
C PRO A 538 -6.19 24.54 17.83
N LEU A 539 -7.07 23.61 18.20
CA LEU A 539 -8.53 23.77 18.10
C LEU A 539 -9.07 24.65 19.23
N TYR A 540 -8.49 24.52 20.42
CA TYR A 540 -8.93 25.23 21.61
C TYR A 540 -7.80 25.91 22.36
N ARG A 541 -8.12 27.05 22.97
CA ARG A 541 -7.33 27.67 24.03
C ARG A 541 -8.10 27.54 25.34
N VAL A 542 -7.52 26.83 26.30
CA VAL A 542 -8.06 26.67 27.65
C VAL A 542 -7.24 27.51 28.62
N ARG A 543 -7.86 28.49 29.27
CA ARG A 543 -7.25 29.31 30.32
C ARG A 543 -7.80 28.91 31.67
N LEU A 544 -6.91 28.54 32.58
CA LEU A 544 -7.22 28.15 33.95
C LEU A 544 -6.79 29.26 34.91
N GLY A 545 -7.71 29.75 35.74
CA GLY A 545 -7.45 30.78 36.75
C GLY A 545 -7.74 32.21 36.27
N SER A 546 -7.29 33.21 37.04
CA SER A 546 -7.37 34.63 36.70
C SER A 546 -6.19 35.39 37.30
N GLY A 547 -5.72 36.45 36.65
CA GLY A 547 -4.61 37.29 37.12
C GLY A 547 -3.24 36.63 36.97
N SER A 548 -2.36 36.79 37.97
CA SER A 548 -0.94 36.35 37.93
C SER A 548 -0.71 34.83 37.93
N HIS A 549 -1.75 34.03 38.16
CA HIS A 549 -1.71 32.57 38.18
C HIS A 549 -2.42 31.95 36.97
N GLU A 550 -2.72 32.74 35.93
CA GLU A 550 -3.36 32.25 34.70
C GLU A 550 -2.42 31.31 33.95
N LYS A 551 -2.87 30.07 33.70
CA LYS A 551 -2.20 29.11 32.84
C LYS A 551 -2.98 28.92 31.56
N THR A 552 -2.30 29.11 30.42
CA THR A 552 -2.88 28.89 29.09
C THR A 552 -2.41 27.57 28.52
N PHE A 553 -3.36 26.74 28.10
CA PHE A 553 -3.13 25.46 27.43
C PHE A 553 -3.67 25.54 26.00
N TRP A 554 -2.86 25.09 25.05
CA TRP A 554 -3.22 24.95 23.65
C TRP A 554 -3.57 23.49 23.39
N VAL A 555 -4.79 23.24 22.94
CA VAL A 555 -5.39 21.90 22.90
C VAL A 555 -5.74 21.56 21.46
N TYR A 556 -5.38 20.34 21.04
CA TYR A 556 -5.44 19.91 19.64
C TYR A 556 -6.52 18.85 19.39
N SER A 557 -7.21 18.36 20.44
CA SER A 557 -8.32 17.40 20.31
C SER A 557 -9.45 17.70 21.30
N GLU A 558 -10.65 17.26 20.95
CA GLU A 558 -11.83 17.36 21.82
C GLU A 558 -11.64 16.51 23.09
N ALA A 559 -11.07 15.31 22.97
CA ALA A 559 -10.79 14.43 24.10
C ALA A 559 -9.82 15.05 25.11
N GLU A 560 -8.76 15.74 24.64
CA GLU A 560 -7.83 16.45 25.51
C GLU A 560 -8.50 17.64 26.21
N LYS A 561 -9.39 18.35 25.52
CA LYS A 561 -10.20 19.42 26.12
C LYS A 561 -11.07 18.87 27.23
N GLU A 562 -11.83 17.80 26.98
CA GLU A 562 -12.69 17.17 27.97
C GLU A 562 -11.91 16.69 29.19
N ARG A 563 -10.74 16.08 28.98
CA ARG A 563 -9.86 15.63 30.05
C ARG A 563 -9.41 16.81 30.92
N LEU A 564 -8.92 17.88 30.29
CA LEU A 564 -8.50 19.10 30.99
C LEU A 564 -9.64 19.73 31.77
N LEU A 565 -10.85 19.73 31.22
CA LEU A 565 -12.05 20.21 31.89
C LEU A 565 -12.41 19.31 33.09
N LYS A 566 -12.44 17.98 32.94
CA LYS A 566 -12.75 17.02 34.02
C LYS A 566 -11.75 17.11 35.17
N GLU A 567 -10.45 17.22 34.88
CA GLU A 567 -9.39 17.31 35.89
C GLU A 567 -9.42 18.64 36.68
N ASN A 568 -9.93 19.72 36.08
CA ASN A 568 -9.88 21.07 36.65
C ASN A 568 -11.26 21.69 36.99
N ALA A 569 -12.36 20.98 36.73
CA ALA A 569 -13.75 21.46 36.90
C ALA A 569 -14.07 21.99 38.30
N LYS A 570 -13.37 21.52 39.33
CA LYS A 570 -13.59 21.92 40.74
C LYS A 570 -12.52 22.87 41.31
N LYS A 571 -11.47 23.19 40.54
CA LYS A 571 -10.25 23.83 41.08
C LYS A 571 -10.04 25.29 40.63
N SER A 572 -10.63 25.73 39.52
CA SER A 572 -10.40 27.09 38.99
C SER A 572 -11.50 27.53 38.02
N LYS A 573 -11.67 28.84 37.81
CA LYS A 573 -12.46 29.36 36.69
C LYS A 573 -11.78 28.95 35.38
N VAL A 574 -12.57 28.45 34.44
CA VAL A 574 -12.09 27.96 33.14
C VAL A 574 -12.69 28.81 32.03
N TYR A 575 -11.83 29.30 31.14
CA TYR A 575 -12.23 30.00 29.92
C TYR A 575 -11.76 29.21 28.71
N VAL A 576 -12.70 28.78 27.87
CA VAL A 576 -12.41 28.05 26.63
C VAL A 576 -12.69 28.96 25.44
N THR A 577 -11.71 29.08 24.54
CA THR A 577 -11.88 29.72 23.23
C THR A 577 -11.68 28.67 22.16
N ARG A 578 -12.64 28.49 21.24
CA ARG A 578 -12.48 27.66 20.03
C ARG A 578 -11.97 28.54 18.90
N PHE A 579 -10.96 28.09 18.16
CA PHE A 579 -10.54 28.73 16.92
C PHE A 579 -11.21 28.00 15.76
N LYS A 580 -11.82 28.75 14.84
CA LYS A 580 -12.41 28.16 13.62
C LYS A 580 -11.48 28.26 12.42
N GLY A 581 -10.64 29.29 12.38
CA GLY A 581 -9.66 29.47 11.31
C GLY A 581 -8.39 30.14 11.80
N LEU A 582 -7.32 29.97 11.04
CA LEU A 582 -5.98 30.52 11.32
C LEU A 582 -5.98 32.06 11.34
N GLY A 583 -6.90 32.68 10.57
CA GLY A 583 -7.08 34.13 10.54
C GLY A 583 -7.62 34.74 11.83
N GLU A 584 -8.24 33.95 12.71
CA GLU A 584 -8.75 34.41 14.01
C GLU A 584 -7.65 34.50 15.07
N MET A 585 -6.50 33.88 14.81
CA MET A 585 -5.34 33.94 15.69
C MET A 585 -4.53 35.21 15.42
N ASN A 586 -4.19 35.95 16.47
CA ASN A 586 -3.24 37.04 16.34
C ASN A 586 -1.84 36.49 15.97
N PRO A 587 -0.99 37.27 15.28
CA PRO A 587 0.30 36.80 14.77
C PRO A 587 1.22 36.19 15.84
N SER A 588 1.20 36.69 17.08
CA SER A 588 1.99 36.15 18.18
C SER A 588 1.53 34.76 18.62
N THR A 589 0.21 34.53 18.72
CA THR A 589 -0.33 33.19 19.02
C THR A 589 0.00 32.22 17.89
N LEU A 590 -0.15 32.64 16.64
CA LEU A 590 0.16 31.79 15.49
C LEU A 590 1.66 31.40 15.48
N TRP A 591 2.53 32.33 15.86
CA TRP A 591 3.96 32.02 16.07
C TRP A 591 4.17 31.00 17.18
N ASP A 592 3.67 31.26 18.39
CA ASP A 592 3.92 30.42 19.56
C ASP A 592 3.36 29.00 19.44
N THR A 593 2.30 28.83 18.64
CA THR A 593 1.62 27.54 18.50
C THR A 593 2.02 26.77 17.24
N THR A 594 2.15 27.45 16.10
CA THR A 594 2.11 26.79 14.79
C THR A 594 3.34 27.08 13.92
N LEU A 595 3.91 28.29 13.97
CA LEU A 595 5.06 28.66 13.12
C LEU A 595 6.41 28.41 13.78
N ASN A 596 6.52 28.57 15.11
CA ASN A 596 7.79 28.49 15.84
C ASN A 596 8.35 27.05 15.84
N PRO A 597 9.54 26.81 15.28
CA PRO A 597 10.15 25.48 15.23
C PRO A 597 10.37 24.80 16.58
N LYS A 598 10.38 25.54 17.70
CA LYS A 598 10.59 25.00 19.04
C LYS A 598 9.32 24.45 19.70
N THR A 599 8.15 24.93 19.30
CA THR A 599 6.88 24.66 19.98
C THR A 599 5.83 24.03 19.08
N ARG A 600 5.97 24.16 17.76
CA ARG A 600 5.01 23.62 16.79
C ARG A 600 5.05 22.11 16.67
N ASN A 601 3.92 21.55 16.26
CA ASN A 601 3.79 20.17 15.84
C ASN A 601 3.56 20.11 14.33
N LEU A 602 4.38 19.32 13.63
CA LEU A 602 4.24 19.07 12.20
C LEU A 602 4.10 17.57 11.97
N LEU A 603 3.14 17.18 11.14
CA LEU A 603 3.02 15.81 10.66
C LEU A 603 3.82 15.69 9.36
N ARG A 604 4.83 14.81 9.32
CA ARG A 604 5.58 14.53 8.10
C ARG A 604 4.77 13.59 7.23
N ILE A 605 4.52 13.98 5.98
CA ILE A 605 3.79 13.13 5.04
C ILE A 605 4.74 12.09 4.47
N GLN A 606 4.33 10.82 4.49
CA GLN A 606 5.09 9.70 3.95
C GLN A 606 4.16 8.80 3.13
N ILE A 607 4.73 8.12 2.13
CA ILE A 607 4.02 7.14 1.33
C ILE A 607 4.49 5.77 1.82
N GLU A 608 3.61 5.04 2.52
CA GLU A 608 3.90 3.68 2.99
C GLU A 608 3.71 2.66 1.87
N ASN A 609 2.56 2.76 1.17
CA ASN A 609 2.24 1.96 0.00
C ASN A 609 1.75 2.87 -1.12
N GLU A 610 2.47 2.89 -2.24
CA GLU A 610 2.15 3.76 -3.36
C GLU A 610 0.84 3.38 -4.06
N ASP A 611 0.59 2.09 -4.24
CA ASP A 611 -0.60 1.63 -4.95
C ASP A 611 -1.86 1.86 -4.13
N GLU A 612 -1.81 1.59 -2.82
CA GLU A 612 -2.90 1.92 -1.91
C GLU A 612 -3.15 3.43 -1.87
N ALA A 613 -2.10 4.24 -1.78
CA ALA A 613 -2.24 5.71 -1.80
C ALA A 613 -2.82 6.20 -3.13
N LYS A 614 -2.34 5.66 -4.25
CA LYS A 614 -2.84 5.97 -5.60
C LYS A 614 -4.31 5.60 -5.74
N GLN A 615 -4.68 4.39 -5.31
CA GLN A 615 -6.06 3.92 -5.32
C GLN A 615 -6.95 4.77 -4.41
N MET A 616 -6.49 5.12 -3.22
CA MET A 616 -7.23 5.97 -2.29
C MET A 616 -7.49 7.36 -2.88
N PHE A 617 -6.47 7.99 -3.47
CA PHE A 617 -6.64 9.27 -4.15
C PHE A 617 -7.58 9.16 -5.36
N GLU A 618 -7.54 8.05 -6.11
CA GLU A 618 -8.45 7.84 -7.24
C GLU A 618 -9.89 7.62 -6.78
N ASN A 619 -10.12 6.80 -5.76
CA ASN A 619 -11.47 6.57 -5.23
C ASN A 619 -12.06 7.87 -4.64
N LEU A 620 -11.24 8.69 -3.96
CA LEU A 620 -11.69 9.93 -3.30
C LEU A 620 -11.80 11.12 -4.26
N LEU A 621 -10.84 11.30 -5.17
CA LEU A 621 -10.68 12.48 -6.01
C LEU A 621 -10.75 12.18 -7.52
N GLY A 622 -10.92 10.92 -7.92
CA GLY A 622 -11.10 10.52 -9.31
C GLY A 622 -12.46 10.91 -9.89
N LYS A 623 -12.75 10.44 -11.11
CA LYS A 623 -13.99 10.78 -11.82
C LYS A 623 -15.19 9.94 -11.41
N ASP A 624 -14.96 8.76 -10.85
CA ASP A 624 -16.03 7.84 -10.46
C ASP A 624 -16.67 8.29 -9.14
N SER A 625 -17.97 8.62 -9.19
CA SER A 625 -18.74 9.02 -8.01
C SER A 625 -19.19 7.84 -7.16
N ASN A 626 -19.31 6.64 -7.72
CA ASN A 626 -19.82 5.46 -7.02
C ASN A 626 -18.80 4.92 -6.02
N GLU A 627 -17.53 4.79 -6.43
CA GLU A 627 -16.45 4.35 -5.54
C GLU A 627 -16.29 5.31 -4.36
N ARG A 628 -16.37 6.62 -4.63
CA ARG A 628 -16.35 7.64 -3.59
C ARG A 628 -17.51 7.50 -2.62
N TYR A 629 -18.71 7.26 -3.14
CA TYR A 629 -19.91 7.10 -2.32
C TYR A 629 -19.81 5.87 -1.40
N GLN A 630 -19.38 4.72 -1.93
CA GLN A 630 -19.14 3.51 -1.14
C GLN A 630 -18.11 3.77 -0.04
N LEU A 631 -16.99 4.41 -0.38
CA LEU A 631 -15.93 4.69 0.59
C LEU A 631 -16.40 5.66 1.70
N ILE A 632 -17.23 6.65 1.36
CA ILE A 632 -17.88 7.51 2.35
C ILE A 632 -18.82 6.70 3.25
N GLN A 633 -19.64 5.80 2.70
CA GLN A 633 -20.54 4.96 3.49
C GLN A 633 -19.78 4.03 4.45
N GLU A 634 -18.75 3.34 3.96
CA GLU A 634 -17.91 2.45 4.76
C GLU A 634 -17.22 3.19 5.92
N ASN A 635 -16.84 4.44 5.70
CA ASN A 635 -16.12 5.26 6.67
C ASN A 635 -17.02 6.25 7.42
N ALA A 636 -18.34 6.23 7.21
CA ALA A 636 -19.27 7.22 7.79
C ALA A 636 -19.22 7.23 9.33
N HIS A 637 -19.05 6.06 9.95
CA HIS A 637 -18.89 5.93 11.41
C HIS A 637 -17.66 6.66 11.98
N ARG A 638 -16.67 7.00 11.14
CA ARG A 638 -15.47 7.77 11.54
C ARG A 638 -15.74 9.28 11.55
N LEU A 639 -16.79 9.74 10.86
CA LEU A 639 -17.15 11.16 10.81
C LEU A 639 -17.78 11.66 12.12
N ASP A 640 -18.34 10.76 12.94
CA ASP A 640 -18.93 11.09 14.25
C ASP A 640 -17.88 11.28 15.37
N VAL A 641 -16.60 10.94 15.13
CA VAL A 641 -15.61 10.82 16.20
C VAL A 641 -14.63 12.00 16.30
N ASP A 642 -14.35 12.78 15.26
CA ASP A 642 -13.43 13.92 15.39
C ASP A 642 -13.70 15.04 14.35
N LEU A 643 -14.40 16.09 14.81
CA LEU A 643 -14.41 17.46 14.25
C LEU A 643 -14.35 18.52 15.36
#